data_AF-A0A1Y5GLQ4-F1
#
_entry.id   AF-A0A1Y5GLQ4-F1
#
_cell.length_a   1.000
_cell.length_b   1.000
_cell.length_c   1.000
_cell.angle_alpha   90.00
_cell.angle_beta   90.00
_cell.angle_gamma   90.00
#
_symmetry.space_group_name_H-M   'P 1'
#
loop_
_entity.id
_entity.type
_entity.pdbx_description
1 polymer ?
#
loop_
_entity_poly.entity_id
_entity_poly.type
_entity_poly.pdbx_seq_one_letter_code
_entity_poly.pdbx_strand_id
1 'polypeptide(L)'
;MGIKRNSSICGLSLGLAMFSAGVCAAEPSELPRISIDSLLGNYQGAFRLSHSDGVSKTGGAEGRIAYNAQNHSIFVDSYISQDAIAEFAVPSTFSKSQDVSVLGKAQVLQGFQRVLTRSKTGNNQSIDTIGGLAMVNGELVIQTYEYYDAPADNTYTSLVVRDPDNLAGSEIAGFFEMEGAGHTVNYVSPIPPEWQQVLGGKYLAGNGDGVSINSRASMGPSLFVIDDADLQNNSGVVGSTALMDYPLNHALSTEVYPYSSYDYGLWDIYNNTGLNSNFAETNDLWVGISAGRYAFIVPGTRTFAVIGQSGMAESGGGYKITQDNGNLCGGPCAYSSSDSYPYYWLYDLNEIMSASKLYLPLPYEYGKFDNFFPWGKPSAASYDPETGALYVLNKAATKDDSTGDPVITVYKIGEGDLVDVTPETPETPETPETPETPETPETEGPEVVLEAAGRCLGAPELALSDSNVVVVSDVAELENAVSNISDGMTILIEAGEYYLENTLNLRRDNVTLSGVGANCGEVVIIGKGMENSNYGGVPHIVYVSKSNTVIANLTLRDVYFHPIMVSETAESPHFYNLNLLNAGQQFIKVSPVSFGDGVDNGKVEYVNMEYSGQPPNISGEAGTGYTNGVDVHAGANWEIRNSRFANFHTPDSADYLWNPAILMWNGASNTLVENNVFIDVDRAVAFGLAERANDHSGGIIRNNMVSYSSGLYSSYRKSESDAAIVVWHSPDTQVVHNTVMTNGNLNNAIQFRWDTDGGFVGNNLIDDSIHARGGAQFSQGSNVQFTGSSIFVDSSEGNLHLQSTATSALDAVDLLEGAGVDIDGNSRPTGSGLTDAGADEAGVRPNPMQPDNLIEVN
;
A
#
# COMPACT_ATOMS: atom_id res chain seq x y z
N MET A 1 -9.59 -46.42 -2.54
CA MET A 1 -10.08 -45.76 -1.32
C MET A 1 -9.98 -44.27 -1.58
N GLY A 2 -11.09 -43.65 -1.95
CA GLY A 2 -11.17 -42.22 -2.18
C GLY A 2 -11.88 -41.56 -1.00
N ILE A 3 -11.46 -40.34 -0.67
CA ILE A 3 -12.27 -39.36 0.06
C ILE A 3 -12.13 -38.04 -0.73
N LYS A 4 -13.16 -37.73 -1.51
CA LYS A 4 -13.41 -36.39 -2.09
C LYS A 4 -14.02 -35.52 -0.97
N ARG A 5 -13.55 -34.28 -0.82
CA ARG A 5 -14.28 -33.25 -0.06
C ARG A 5 -15.31 -32.61 -1.00
N ASN A 6 -16.57 -32.63 -0.55
CA ASN A 6 -17.74 -32.14 -1.26
C ASN A 6 -17.83 -30.61 -1.18
N SER A 7 -18.11 -30.01 -2.33
CA SER A 7 -18.76 -28.72 -2.51
C SER A 7 -20.17 -28.74 -1.90
N SER A 8 -20.59 -27.61 -1.33
CA SER A 8 -21.86 -27.39 -0.63
C SER A 8 -23.08 -27.86 -1.44
N ILE A 9 -23.83 -28.81 -0.87
CA ILE A 9 -25.16 -29.21 -1.34
C ILE A 9 -26.19 -28.62 -0.39
N CYS A 10 -27.02 -27.70 -0.90
CA CYS A 10 -28.29 -27.34 -0.28
C CYS A 10 -29.29 -28.48 -0.56
N GLY A 11 -29.51 -29.35 0.44
CA GLY A 11 -30.36 -30.52 0.33
C GLY A 11 -31.81 -30.23 0.75
N LEU A 12 -32.74 -30.41 -0.18
CA LEU A 12 -34.18 -30.53 0.11
C LEU A 12 -34.45 -31.72 1.05
N SER A 13 -35.04 -31.45 2.22
CA SER A 13 -35.82 -32.44 2.97
C SER A 13 -37.28 -31.97 3.06
N LEU A 14 -38.19 -32.78 2.51
CA LEU A 14 -39.64 -32.57 2.55
C LEU A 14 -40.14 -32.81 3.99
N GLY A 15 -40.61 -31.77 4.67
CA GLY A 15 -41.12 -31.85 6.04
C GLY A 15 -41.70 -30.53 6.56
N LEU A 16 -42.83 -30.11 5.98
CA LEU A 16 -43.85 -29.19 6.53
C LEU A 16 -43.47 -28.27 7.72
N ALA A 17 -42.95 -27.06 7.46
CA ALA A 17 -43.26 -25.82 8.20
C ALA A 17 -42.50 -24.61 7.63
N MET A 18 -43.25 -23.54 7.33
CA MET A 18 -42.87 -22.13 7.06
C MET A 18 -41.59 -21.86 6.25
N PHE A 19 -41.79 -21.42 5.00
CA PHE A 19 -40.78 -20.65 4.24
C PHE A 19 -40.52 -19.32 4.95
N SER A 20 -39.40 -19.19 5.66
CA SER A 20 -38.68 -17.91 5.75
C SER A 20 -37.76 -17.84 4.54
N ALA A 21 -37.88 -16.79 3.74
CA ALA A 21 -36.93 -16.51 2.68
C ALA A 21 -35.53 -16.37 3.31
N GLY A 22 -34.63 -17.31 3.00
CA GLY A 22 -33.23 -17.18 3.34
C GLY A 22 -32.62 -16.11 2.46
N VAL A 23 -32.44 -14.91 3.02
CA VAL A 23 -31.55 -13.90 2.46
C VAL A 23 -30.14 -14.51 2.55
N CYS A 24 -29.43 -14.66 1.43
CA CYS A 24 -27.98 -14.88 1.50
C CYS A 24 -27.41 -13.68 2.25
N ALA A 25 -26.81 -13.90 3.41
CA ALA A 25 -26.01 -12.86 4.04
C ALA A 25 -24.90 -12.48 3.05
N ALA A 26 -24.69 -11.18 2.83
CA ALA A 26 -23.59 -10.70 2.02
C ALA A 26 -22.26 -11.21 2.61
N GLU A 27 -21.28 -11.52 1.77
CA GLU A 27 -19.94 -11.84 2.25
C GLU A 27 -19.42 -10.64 3.07
N PRO A 28 -18.84 -10.84 4.27
CA PRO A 28 -18.42 -9.73 5.13
C PRO A 28 -17.50 -8.72 4.42
N SER A 29 -16.66 -9.19 3.50
CA SER A 29 -15.78 -8.35 2.68
C SER A 29 -16.51 -7.43 1.71
N GLU A 30 -17.77 -7.71 1.38
CA GLU A 30 -18.60 -6.90 0.48
C GLU A 30 -19.51 -5.91 1.24
N LEU A 31 -19.52 -5.95 2.57
CA LEU A 31 -20.31 -5.02 3.39
C LEU A 31 -19.87 -3.57 3.15
N PRO A 32 -20.79 -2.59 3.28
CA PRO A 32 -20.49 -1.20 3.01
C PRO A 32 -19.48 -0.61 4.01
N ARG A 33 -18.85 0.50 3.61
CA ARG A 33 -18.14 1.40 4.55
C ARG A 33 -19.08 2.50 5.01
N ILE A 34 -18.77 3.14 6.14
CA ILE A 34 -19.53 4.29 6.64
C ILE A 34 -18.65 5.52 6.81
N SER A 35 -19.27 6.70 6.83
CA SER A 35 -18.63 7.93 7.30
C SER A 35 -18.97 8.23 8.76
N ILE A 36 -18.19 9.09 9.40
CA ILE A 36 -18.43 9.49 10.79
C ILE A 36 -19.81 10.15 10.97
N ASP A 37 -20.31 10.83 9.94
CA ASP A 37 -21.62 11.48 9.96
C ASP A 37 -22.76 10.48 10.16
N SER A 38 -22.60 9.25 9.66
CA SER A 38 -23.58 8.17 9.87
C SER A 38 -23.65 7.74 11.34
N LEU A 39 -22.50 7.77 12.04
CA LEU A 39 -22.41 7.42 13.46
C LEU A 39 -22.91 8.56 14.37
N LEU A 40 -22.63 9.81 14.02
CA LEU A 40 -22.98 10.98 14.84
C LEU A 40 -24.37 11.55 14.56
N GLY A 41 -24.91 11.36 13.35
CA GLY A 41 -26.24 11.85 12.94
C GLY A 41 -27.38 11.30 13.79
N ASN A 42 -27.15 10.18 14.49
CA ASN A 42 -28.14 9.47 15.28
C ASN A 42 -28.04 9.71 16.79
N TYR A 43 -27.72 10.94 17.19
CA TYR A 43 -27.64 11.35 18.60
C TYR A 43 -29.00 11.28 19.32
N GLN A 44 -29.04 10.49 20.40
CA GLN A 44 -30.23 10.25 21.23
C GLN A 44 -30.34 11.22 22.40
N GLY A 45 -29.21 11.77 22.87
CA GLY A 45 -29.14 12.68 24.01
C GLY A 45 -28.01 12.31 24.96
N ALA A 46 -27.98 12.93 26.13
CA ALA A 46 -26.97 12.71 27.16
C ALA A 46 -27.55 12.65 28.58
N PHE A 47 -26.74 12.13 29.48
CA PHE A 47 -26.97 12.11 30.93
C PHE A 47 -25.64 12.23 31.69
N ARG A 48 -25.71 12.44 33.01
CA ARG A 48 -24.55 12.70 33.88
C ARG A 48 -24.34 11.63 34.92
N LEU A 49 -23.07 11.41 35.24
CA LEU A 49 -22.63 10.59 36.36
C LEU A 49 -22.14 11.50 37.47
N SER A 50 -22.75 11.42 38.65
CA SER A 50 -22.45 12.30 39.78
C SER A 50 -22.56 11.52 41.07
N HIS A 51 -21.43 11.04 41.58
CA HIS A 51 -21.40 10.24 42.80
C HIS A 51 -20.06 10.36 43.53
N SER A 52 -20.12 10.33 44.85
CA SER A 52 -18.97 10.23 45.74
C SER A 52 -19.37 9.46 46.99
N ASP A 53 -18.52 8.54 47.41
CA ASP A 53 -18.68 7.77 48.63
C ASP A 53 -17.36 7.66 49.40
N GLY A 54 -17.31 6.78 50.41
CA GLY A 54 -16.11 6.59 51.23
C GLY A 54 -14.93 5.92 50.51
N VAL A 55 -15.13 5.45 49.26
CA VAL A 55 -14.10 4.78 48.48
C VAL A 55 -13.55 5.72 47.41
N SER A 56 -14.42 6.34 46.61
CA SER A 56 -14.01 7.20 45.49
C SER A 56 -15.10 8.18 45.04
N LYS A 57 -14.91 8.80 43.87
CA LYS A 57 -15.83 9.75 43.21
C LYS A 57 -15.75 9.66 41.69
N THR A 58 -16.82 10.09 41.01
CA THR A 58 -16.90 10.24 39.55
C THR A 58 -16.08 11.41 39.01
N GLY A 59 -16.03 12.51 39.77
CA GLY A 59 -15.29 13.70 39.37
C GLY A 59 -13.78 13.45 39.29
N GLY A 60 -13.21 13.59 38.09
CA GLY A 60 -11.80 13.31 37.78
C GLY A 60 -11.49 11.84 37.47
N ALA A 61 -12.51 11.05 37.10
CA ALA A 61 -12.31 9.71 36.57
C ALA A 61 -11.62 9.73 35.19
N GLU A 62 -10.85 8.68 34.89
CA GLU A 62 -10.36 8.45 33.51
C GLU A 62 -11.52 8.07 32.59
N GLY A 63 -12.61 7.57 33.16
CA GLY A 63 -13.91 7.46 32.51
C GLY A 63 -14.04 6.21 31.65
N ARG A 64 -13.40 5.11 32.07
CA ARG A 64 -13.51 3.80 31.43
C ARG A 64 -14.89 3.22 31.73
N ILE A 65 -15.59 2.73 30.72
CA ILE A 65 -16.98 2.27 30.87
C ILE A 65 -17.24 0.90 30.24
N ALA A 66 -18.20 0.17 30.81
CA ALA A 66 -18.78 -1.03 30.21
C ALA A 66 -20.30 -1.03 30.41
N TYR A 67 -21.05 -1.18 29.32
CA TYR A 67 -22.50 -1.34 29.39
C TYR A 67 -22.88 -2.77 29.79
N ASN A 68 -23.79 -2.89 30.75
CA ASN A 68 -24.35 -4.14 31.22
C ASN A 68 -25.81 -4.25 30.78
N ALA A 69 -26.04 -5.07 29.75
CA ALA A 69 -27.37 -5.29 29.18
C ALA A 69 -28.36 -5.88 30.18
N GLN A 70 -27.89 -6.74 31.11
CA GLN A 70 -28.76 -7.42 32.07
C GLN A 70 -29.49 -6.42 33.00
N ASN A 71 -28.79 -5.38 33.44
CA ASN A 71 -29.31 -4.39 34.38
C ASN A 71 -29.66 -3.05 33.72
N HIS A 72 -29.45 -2.92 32.40
CA HIS A 72 -29.52 -1.64 31.69
C HIS A 72 -28.73 -0.55 32.42
N SER A 73 -27.45 -0.85 32.67
CA SER A 73 -26.56 -0.05 33.51
C SER A 73 -25.18 0.11 32.86
N ILE A 74 -24.35 0.98 33.43
CA ILE A 74 -22.97 1.19 33.00
C ILE A 74 -22.06 1.11 34.22
N PHE A 75 -21.03 0.29 34.11
CA PHE A 75 -19.87 0.32 35.00
C PHE A 75 -18.95 1.46 34.62
N VAL A 76 -18.41 2.16 35.62
CA VAL A 76 -17.52 3.30 35.42
C VAL A 76 -16.39 3.21 36.43
N ASP A 77 -15.17 3.46 35.99
CA ASP A 77 -14.04 3.69 36.89
C ASP A 77 -14.21 5.00 37.67
N SER A 78 -13.22 5.29 38.52
CA SER A 78 -13.29 6.38 39.47
C SER A 78 -12.12 7.34 39.31
N TYR A 79 -12.01 8.34 40.19
CA TYR A 79 -10.85 9.22 40.28
C TYR A 79 -9.51 8.48 40.10
N ILE A 80 -8.64 9.04 39.24
CA ILE A 80 -7.44 8.39 38.68
C ILE A 80 -6.45 7.76 39.67
N SER A 81 -6.46 8.13 40.96
CA SER A 81 -5.57 7.55 41.98
C SER A 81 -6.27 6.63 42.98
N GLN A 82 -7.53 6.28 42.73
CA GLN A 82 -8.37 5.51 43.64
C GLN A 82 -8.81 4.17 43.05
N ASP A 83 -8.74 4.00 41.71
CA ASP A 83 -8.87 2.76 40.93
C ASP A 83 -10.01 1.84 41.40
N ALA A 84 -11.18 2.45 41.54
CA ALA A 84 -12.41 1.79 41.94
C ALA A 84 -13.44 1.81 40.81
N ILE A 85 -14.37 0.86 40.85
CA ILE A 85 -15.47 0.73 39.88
C ILE A 85 -16.81 0.86 40.60
N ALA A 86 -17.74 1.62 40.02
CA ALA A 86 -19.15 1.70 40.44
C ALA A 86 -20.07 1.38 39.27
N GLU A 87 -21.34 1.10 39.56
CA GLU A 87 -22.38 0.81 38.56
C GLU A 87 -23.51 1.83 38.66
N PHE A 88 -23.96 2.33 37.50
CA PHE A 88 -24.99 3.34 37.39
C PHE A 88 -26.09 2.89 36.43
N ALA A 89 -27.36 3.08 36.78
CA ALA A 89 -28.48 2.81 35.90
C ALA A 89 -28.50 3.80 34.72
N VAL A 90 -28.68 3.29 33.50
CA VAL A 90 -28.91 4.13 32.33
C VAL A 90 -30.34 4.70 32.41
N PRO A 91 -30.51 6.03 32.33
CA PRO A 91 -31.85 6.63 32.33
C PRO A 91 -32.67 6.21 31.12
N SER A 92 -33.97 6.00 31.29
CA SER A 92 -34.87 5.64 30.18
C SER A 92 -35.13 6.77 29.17
N THR A 93 -34.69 8.00 29.47
CA THR A 93 -34.83 9.17 28.61
C THR A 93 -33.57 10.02 28.66
N PHE A 94 -33.18 10.56 27.51
CA PHE A 94 -31.99 11.40 27.38
C PHE A 94 -32.36 12.84 27.01
N SER A 95 -31.57 13.80 27.48
CA SER A 95 -31.72 15.20 27.09
C SER A 95 -30.79 15.52 25.92
N LYS A 96 -31.30 16.16 24.87
CA LYS A 96 -30.47 16.66 23.77
C LYS A 96 -29.83 18.03 24.06
N SER A 97 -30.03 18.57 25.26
CA SER A 97 -29.44 19.85 25.67
C SER A 97 -27.93 19.74 25.91
N GLN A 98 -27.19 20.77 25.53
CA GLN A 98 -25.78 20.94 25.91
C GLN A 98 -25.63 21.58 27.30
N ASP A 99 -26.73 22.07 27.89
CA ASP A 99 -26.73 22.58 29.26
C ASP A 99 -26.69 21.40 30.25
N VAL A 100 -25.50 21.21 30.79
CA VAL A 100 -25.11 20.22 31.77
C VAL A 100 -25.97 20.26 33.04
N SER A 101 -26.61 21.39 33.36
CA SER A 101 -27.49 21.52 34.53
C SER A 101 -28.86 20.85 34.33
N VAL A 102 -29.30 20.62 33.09
CA VAL A 102 -30.60 20.02 32.77
C VAL A 102 -30.50 18.53 32.37
N LEU A 103 -29.29 17.98 32.33
CA LEU A 103 -29.08 16.56 32.07
C LEU A 103 -29.55 15.70 33.25
N GLY A 104 -30.19 14.58 32.95
CA GLY A 104 -30.58 13.60 33.96
C GLY A 104 -29.35 13.02 34.67
N LYS A 105 -29.44 12.80 35.98
CA LYS A 105 -28.39 12.14 36.75
C LYS A 105 -28.68 10.64 36.83
N ALA A 106 -27.69 9.82 36.48
CA ALA A 106 -27.80 8.37 36.62
C ALA A 106 -27.90 7.97 38.09
N GLN A 107 -28.74 6.98 38.38
CA GLN A 107 -28.87 6.42 39.72
C GLN A 107 -27.72 5.45 39.98
N VAL A 108 -27.06 5.55 41.14
CA VAL A 108 -26.07 4.58 41.58
C VAL A 108 -26.77 3.27 41.95
N LEU A 109 -26.34 2.16 41.33
CA LEU A 109 -26.78 0.81 41.65
C LEU A 109 -25.80 0.14 42.63
N GLN A 110 -24.50 0.30 42.37
CA GLN A 110 -23.42 -0.19 43.22
C GLN A 110 -22.40 0.93 43.46
N GLY A 111 -22.05 1.17 44.72
CA GLY A 111 -21.01 2.16 45.09
C GLY A 111 -19.60 1.68 44.75
N PHE A 112 -18.62 2.58 44.80
CA PHE A 112 -17.26 2.31 44.32
C PHE A 112 -16.59 1.16 45.09
N GLN A 113 -16.01 0.21 44.35
CA GLN A 113 -15.25 -0.91 44.88
C GLN A 113 -13.84 -0.93 44.30
N ARG A 114 -12.81 -1.06 45.16
CA ARG A 114 -11.43 -1.29 44.71
C ARG A 114 -11.28 -2.74 44.26
N VAL A 115 -10.96 -2.94 42.99
CA VAL A 115 -10.89 -4.27 42.36
C VAL A 115 -9.46 -4.78 42.24
N LEU A 116 -8.49 -3.90 41.96
CA LEU A 116 -7.08 -4.27 41.76
C LEU A 116 -6.47 -4.92 43.02
N THR A 117 -6.84 -4.44 44.21
CA THR A 117 -6.32 -4.92 45.50
C THR A 117 -6.93 -6.25 45.96
N ARG A 118 -7.95 -6.76 45.27
CA ARG A 118 -8.69 -7.98 45.61
C ARG A 118 -8.37 -9.17 44.69
N SER A 119 -7.44 -9.00 43.76
CA SER A 119 -7.00 -10.03 42.81
C SER A 119 -6.50 -11.30 43.51
N LYS A 120 -7.00 -12.47 43.08
CA LYS A 120 -6.64 -13.79 43.64
C LYS A 120 -5.20 -14.20 43.36
N THR A 121 -4.63 -13.78 42.23
CA THR A 121 -3.24 -14.10 41.85
C THR A 121 -2.22 -13.18 42.53
N GLY A 122 -2.68 -12.09 43.15
CA GLY A 122 -1.82 -11.05 43.71
C GLY A 122 -1.25 -10.13 42.63
N ASN A 123 -0.70 -8.99 43.05
CA ASN A 123 -0.17 -7.96 42.15
C ASN A 123 1.36 -7.89 42.26
N ASN A 124 2.06 -8.75 41.53
CA ASN A 124 3.53 -8.84 41.56
C ASN A 124 4.24 -7.93 40.53
N GLN A 125 3.49 -7.35 39.58
CA GLN A 125 3.98 -6.40 38.57
C GLN A 125 3.49 -4.96 38.82
N SER A 126 3.11 -4.64 40.07
CA SER A 126 2.76 -3.27 40.49
C SER A 126 1.63 -2.61 39.69
N ILE A 127 0.71 -3.39 39.12
CA ILE A 127 -0.40 -2.91 38.30
C ILE A 127 -1.31 -2.00 39.13
N ASP A 128 -1.45 -0.75 38.73
CA ASP A 128 -2.12 0.28 39.51
C ASP A 128 -3.12 1.12 38.71
N THR A 129 -3.32 0.83 37.42
CA THR A 129 -4.21 1.63 36.57
C THR A 129 -5.24 0.77 35.85
N ILE A 130 -6.47 1.28 35.75
CA ILE A 130 -7.54 0.73 34.92
C ILE A 130 -7.46 1.37 33.52
N GLY A 131 -7.23 0.54 32.50
CA GLY A 131 -7.13 0.95 31.11
C GLY A 131 -8.44 0.85 30.31
N GLY A 132 -9.28 -0.13 30.61
CA GLY A 132 -10.54 -0.36 29.90
C GLY A 132 -11.48 -1.29 30.66
N LEU A 133 -12.77 -1.23 30.34
CA LEU A 133 -13.80 -2.10 30.91
C LEU A 133 -14.62 -2.71 29.77
N ALA A 134 -15.02 -3.97 29.91
CA ALA A 134 -15.97 -4.60 28.98
C ALA A 134 -16.76 -5.71 29.65
N MET A 135 -18.01 -5.90 29.20
CA MET A 135 -18.78 -7.09 29.54
C MET A 135 -18.47 -8.21 28.53
N VAL A 136 -17.98 -9.35 29.03
CA VAL A 136 -17.65 -10.53 28.23
C VAL A 136 -18.38 -11.71 28.86
N ASN A 137 -19.33 -12.31 28.13
CA ASN A 137 -20.11 -13.46 28.60
C ASN A 137 -20.73 -13.30 30.01
N GLY A 138 -21.21 -12.10 30.35
CA GLY A 138 -21.82 -11.82 31.65
C GLY A 138 -20.84 -11.53 32.79
N GLU A 139 -19.53 -11.55 32.54
CA GLU A 139 -18.50 -11.15 33.48
C GLU A 139 -17.93 -9.77 33.10
N LEU A 140 -17.40 -9.04 34.09
CA LEU A 140 -16.76 -7.74 33.84
C LEU A 140 -15.24 -7.94 33.69
N VAL A 141 -14.75 -7.77 32.48
CA VAL A 141 -13.32 -7.75 32.14
C VAL A 141 -12.79 -6.34 32.32
N ILE A 142 -11.63 -6.25 32.96
CA ILE A 142 -10.94 -5.01 33.27
C ILE A 142 -9.57 -5.09 32.63
N GLN A 143 -9.27 -4.22 31.67
CA GLN A 143 -7.91 -4.02 31.20
C GLN A 143 -7.13 -3.14 32.17
N THR A 144 -5.86 -3.45 32.41
CA THR A 144 -5.03 -2.84 33.45
C THR A 144 -3.56 -2.74 33.04
N TYR A 145 -2.82 -1.82 33.66
CA TYR A 145 -1.37 -1.65 33.46
C TYR A 145 -0.74 -0.91 34.65
N GLU A 146 0.59 -0.95 34.82
CA GLU A 146 1.31 -0.02 35.70
C GLU A 146 1.44 1.35 35.02
N TYR A 147 0.98 2.40 35.70
CA TYR A 147 0.95 3.77 35.19
C TYR A 147 2.30 4.19 34.64
N TYR A 148 3.38 3.86 35.35
CA TYR A 148 4.75 4.22 34.98
C TYR A 148 5.72 3.06 35.20
N ASP A 149 5.91 2.27 34.15
CA ASP A 149 6.86 1.16 34.08
C ASP A 149 8.01 1.56 33.15
N ALA A 150 9.06 2.16 33.73
CA ALA A 150 10.25 2.53 32.98
C ALA A 150 11.01 1.34 32.37
N PRO A 151 11.08 0.16 33.03
CA PRO A 151 11.67 -1.04 32.44
C PRO A 151 10.93 -1.61 31.23
N ALA A 152 9.64 -1.32 31.06
CA ALA A 152 8.77 -1.89 30.03
C ALA A 152 8.70 -3.43 30.11
N ASP A 153 8.59 -3.96 31.32
CA ASP A 153 8.61 -5.41 31.60
C ASP A 153 7.29 -5.98 32.11
N ASN A 154 6.26 -5.15 32.27
CA ASN A 154 4.91 -5.60 32.61
C ASN A 154 4.29 -6.43 31.47
N THR A 155 3.69 -7.56 31.84
CA THR A 155 2.89 -8.40 30.95
C THR A 155 1.44 -8.55 31.41
N TYR A 156 1.11 -8.19 32.64
CA TYR A 156 -0.25 -8.26 33.16
C TYR A 156 -1.11 -7.14 32.59
N THR A 157 -2.15 -7.54 31.86
CA THR A 157 -3.03 -6.64 31.11
C THR A 157 -4.48 -6.72 31.54
N SER A 158 -4.90 -7.78 32.25
CA SER A 158 -6.33 -8.06 32.42
C SER A 158 -6.70 -8.62 33.79
N LEU A 159 -7.89 -8.29 34.27
CA LEU A 159 -8.57 -8.84 35.46
C LEU A 159 -10.03 -9.15 35.13
N VAL A 160 -10.63 -10.12 35.83
CA VAL A 160 -12.05 -10.47 35.64
C VAL A 160 -12.80 -10.46 36.97
N VAL A 161 -13.92 -9.74 37.00
CA VAL A 161 -14.93 -9.78 38.07
C VAL A 161 -15.99 -10.82 37.69
N ARG A 162 -16.06 -11.91 38.46
CA ARG A 162 -16.91 -13.07 38.16
C ARG A 162 -18.42 -12.82 38.32
N ASP A 163 -18.79 -12.00 39.29
CA ASP A 163 -20.18 -11.66 39.60
C ASP A 163 -20.34 -10.13 39.60
N PRO A 164 -20.52 -9.51 38.43
CA PRO A 164 -20.61 -8.06 38.31
C PRO A 164 -21.85 -7.48 39.00
N ASP A 165 -22.91 -8.25 39.25
CA ASP A 165 -24.09 -7.83 40.03
C ASP A 165 -23.78 -7.61 41.52
N ASN A 166 -22.62 -8.08 41.99
CA ASN A 166 -22.14 -7.93 43.35
C ASN A 166 -20.65 -7.59 43.38
N LEU A 167 -20.28 -6.39 42.90
CA LEU A 167 -18.90 -5.91 42.87
C LEU A 167 -18.19 -6.05 44.23
N ALA A 168 -18.90 -5.79 45.33
CA ALA A 168 -18.34 -5.85 46.68
C ALA A 168 -17.98 -7.27 47.13
N GLY A 169 -18.80 -8.26 46.76
CA GLY A 169 -18.62 -9.67 47.16
C GLY A 169 -17.99 -10.57 46.10
N SER A 170 -17.86 -10.11 44.85
CA SER A 170 -17.38 -10.92 43.73
C SER A 170 -15.94 -11.40 43.92
N GLU A 171 -15.66 -12.59 43.41
CA GLU A 171 -14.30 -13.03 43.14
C GLU A 171 -13.67 -12.16 42.04
N ILE A 172 -12.39 -11.82 42.24
CA ILE A 172 -11.55 -11.16 41.23
C ILE A 172 -10.51 -12.21 40.80
N ALA A 173 -10.68 -12.75 39.60
CA ALA A 173 -10.06 -14.01 39.17
C ALA A 173 -8.53 -13.99 39.15
N GLY A 174 -7.91 -12.83 38.90
CA GLY A 174 -6.46 -12.70 38.81
C GLY A 174 -6.01 -11.70 37.76
N PHE A 175 -4.77 -11.20 37.90
CA PHE A 175 -4.07 -10.55 36.80
C PHE A 175 -3.61 -11.60 35.79
N PHE A 176 -3.94 -11.38 34.52
CA PHE A 176 -3.57 -12.23 33.39
C PHE A 176 -2.78 -11.43 32.38
N GLU A 177 -1.95 -12.15 31.64
CA GLU A 177 -1.31 -11.64 30.44
C GLU A 177 -2.24 -11.85 29.26
N MET A 178 -2.41 -10.83 28.43
CA MET A 178 -2.97 -10.92 27.09
C MET A 178 -1.82 -10.70 26.12
N GLU A 179 -1.67 -11.60 25.15
CA GLU A 179 -0.65 -11.44 24.10
C GLU A 179 -0.85 -10.07 23.42
N GLY A 180 0.25 -9.33 23.25
CA GLY A 180 0.23 -7.91 22.86
C GLY A 180 0.49 -6.94 24.02
N ALA A 181 0.41 -7.39 25.28
CA ALA A 181 0.76 -6.60 26.47
C ALA A 181 0.08 -5.20 26.46
N GLY A 182 0.84 -4.11 26.64
CA GLY A 182 0.35 -2.74 26.66
C GLY A 182 -0.39 -2.29 25.38
N HIS A 183 -0.31 -3.06 24.28
CA HIS A 183 -1.00 -2.79 23.03
C HIS A 183 -2.47 -3.27 23.06
N THR A 184 -2.94 -3.86 24.17
CA THR A 184 -4.32 -4.37 24.29
C THR A 184 -5.17 -3.67 25.35
N VAL A 185 -4.62 -2.69 26.08
CA VAL A 185 -5.14 -2.31 27.40
C VAL A 185 -6.18 -1.19 27.46
N ASN A 186 -6.61 -0.58 26.35
CA ASN A 186 -7.57 0.54 26.41
C ASN A 186 -9.04 0.12 26.23
N TYR A 187 -9.30 -0.86 25.37
CA TYR A 187 -10.65 -1.23 25.01
C TYR A 187 -10.76 -2.72 24.69
N VAL A 188 -11.96 -3.25 24.95
CA VAL A 188 -12.42 -4.55 24.49
C VAL A 188 -13.85 -4.37 23.99
N SER A 189 -14.18 -4.92 22.82
CA SER A 189 -15.53 -4.79 22.24
C SER A 189 -15.95 -6.06 21.50
N PRO A 190 -17.26 -6.33 21.38
CA PRO A 190 -17.73 -7.50 20.65
C PRO A 190 -17.47 -7.37 19.15
N ILE A 191 -17.08 -8.47 18.52
CA ILE A 191 -17.02 -8.59 17.05
C ILE A 191 -18.43 -8.95 16.54
N PRO A 192 -18.98 -8.22 15.56
CA PRO A 192 -20.29 -8.53 14.98
C PRO A 192 -20.33 -9.94 14.39
N PRO A 193 -21.44 -10.68 14.52
CA PRO A 193 -21.54 -12.09 14.11
C PRO A 193 -21.03 -12.39 12.69
N GLU A 194 -21.28 -11.48 11.75
CA GLU A 194 -20.82 -11.54 10.37
C GLU A 194 -19.29 -11.60 10.23
N TRP A 195 -18.54 -10.99 11.15
CA TRP A 195 -17.07 -10.95 11.11
C TRP A 195 -16.39 -12.02 11.98
N GLN A 196 -17.10 -12.63 12.93
CA GLN A 196 -16.48 -13.56 13.90
C GLN A 196 -15.78 -14.74 13.24
N GLN A 197 -16.39 -15.32 12.19
CA GLN A 197 -15.79 -16.46 11.48
C GLN A 197 -14.53 -16.05 10.71
N VAL A 198 -14.55 -14.88 10.07
CA VAL A 198 -13.44 -14.37 9.24
C VAL A 198 -12.27 -13.95 10.12
N LEU A 199 -12.54 -13.26 11.22
CA LEU A 199 -11.52 -12.75 12.14
C LEU A 199 -11.03 -13.81 13.15
N GLY A 200 -11.77 -14.90 13.34
CA GLY A 200 -11.37 -16.01 14.19
C GLY A 200 -11.56 -15.79 15.70
N GLY A 201 -12.47 -14.90 16.11
CA GLY A 201 -12.78 -14.65 17.52
C GLY A 201 -14.07 -13.86 17.73
N LYS A 202 -14.50 -13.75 18.99
CA LYS A 202 -15.77 -13.08 19.35
C LYS A 202 -15.59 -11.65 19.88
N TYR A 203 -14.39 -11.32 20.32
CA TYR A 203 -14.08 -10.02 20.88
C TYR A 203 -12.78 -9.52 20.28
N LEU A 204 -12.67 -8.20 20.21
CA LEU A 204 -11.43 -7.52 19.92
C LEU A 204 -10.93 -6.80 21.18
N ALA A 205 -9.62 -6.62 21.25
CA ALA A 205 -8.91 -5.81 22.24
C ALA A 205 -7.94 -4.87 21.52
N GLY A 206 -7.56 -3.79 22.17
CA GLY A 206 -6.59 -2.88 21.60
C GLY A 206 -6.21 -1.71 22.47
N ASN A 207 -5.25 -0.96 21.96
CA ASN A 207 -4.72 0.27 22.50
C ASN A 207 -4.71 1.34 21.42
N GLY A 208 -4.48 2.58 21.81
CA GLY A 208 -4.23 3.68 20.90
C GLY A 208 -3.68 4.80 21.73
N ASP A 209 -2.51 4.60 22.33
CA ASP A 209 -1.87 5.45 23.34
C ASP A 209 -2.63 5.59 24.68
N GLY A 210 -2.00 6.17 25.70
CA GLY A 210 -2.56 6.38 27.04
C GLY A 210 -1.91 5.56 28.15
N VAL A 211 -0.77 4.93 27.86
CA VAL A 211 0.11 4.26 28.83
C VAL A 211 1.40 5.09 28.91
N SER A 212 1.96 5.31 30.12
CA SER A 212 3.25 6.02 30.18
C SER A 212 4.37 5.15 29.61
N ILE A 213 5.29 5.81 28.89
CA ILE A 213 6.38 5.23 28.11
C ILE A 213 5.89 4.68 26.77
N ASN A 214 6.13 5.44 25.70
CA ASN A 214 5.61 5.16 24.36
C ASN A 214 6.02 3.79 23.81
N SER A 215 7.18 3.25 24.20
CA SER A 215 7.63 1.93 23.74
C SER A 215 6.79 0.76 24.26
N ARG A 216 5.87 1.00 25.21
CA ARG A 216 4.94 -0.01 25.75
C ARG A 216 3.58 -0.02 25.04
N ALA A 217 3.29 0.98 24.23
CA ALA A 217 1.97 1.23 23.67
C ALA A 217 2.03 1.26 22.14
N SER A 218 0.85 1.10 21.54
CA SER A 218 0.68 1.30 20.11
C SER A 218 0.56 2.80 19.82
N MET A 219 1.45 3.33 18.98
CA MET A 219 1.46 4.70 18.47
C MET A 219 0.52 4.84 17.26
N GLY A 220 -0.71 4.38 17.47
CA GLY A 220 -1.80 4.26 16.51
C GLY A 220 -2.86 3.31 17.08
N PRO A 221 -4.09 3.26 16.56
CA PRO A 221 -5.11 2.32 17.03
C PRO A 221 -4.70 0.87 16.70
N SER A 222 -4.68 -0.03 17.67
CA SER A 222 -4.37 -1.45 17.43
C SER A 222 -5.63 -2.32 17.49
N LEU A 223 -5.59 -3.44 16.79
CA LEU A 223 -6.67 -4.41 16.70
C LEU A 223 -6.11 -5.81 16.94
N PHE A 224 -6.46 -6.39 18.08
CA PHE A 224 -6.17 -7.78 18.44
C PHE A 224 -7.47 -8.55 18.59
N VAL A 225 -7.59 -9.72 17.98
CA VAL A 225 -8.73 -10.62 18.15
C VAL A 225 -8.44 -11.60 19.26
N ILE A 226 -9.39 -11.79 20.18
CA ILE A 226 -9.23 -12.68 21.33
C ILE A 226 -10.30 -13.77 21.37
N ASP A 227 -9.91 -14.95 21.85
CA ASP A 227 -10.84 -16.02 22.21
C ASP A 227 -11.30 -15.79 23.67
N ASP A 228 -12.62 -15.67 23.84
CA ASP A 228 -13.26 -15.43 25.14
C ASP A 228 -13.11 -16.61 26.12
N ALA A 229 -12.79 -17.82 25.62
CA ALA A 229 -12.61 -18.99 26.46
C ALA A 229 -11.42 -18.84 27.45
N ASP A 230 -10.36 -18.13 27.07
CA ASP A 230 -9.15 -17.99 27.89
C ASP A 230 -9.33 -17.01 29.05
N LEU A 231 -10.12 -15.95 28.84
CA LEU A 231 -10.54 -15.01 29.89
C LEU A 231 -11.35 -15.73 30.99
N GLN A 232 -12.13 -16.75 30.61
CA GLN A 232 -12.93 -17.52 31.55
C GLN A 232 -12.12 -18.56 32.30
N ASN A 233 -11.21 -19.26 31.62
CA ASN A 233 -10.50 -20.42 32.15
C ASN A 233 -9.32 -20.09 33.09
N ASN A 234 -8.91 -18.82 33.18
CA ASN A 234 -7.79 -18.40 34.02
C ASN A 234 -6.50 -19.16 33.62
N SER A 235 -6.22 -19.20 32.32
CA SER A 235 -5.06 -19.88 31.71
C SER A 235 -3.72 -19.20 32.04
N GLY A 236 -3.73 -18.04 32.69
CA GLY A 236 -2.55 -17.20 32.96
C GLY A 236 -2.12 -16.36 31.76
N VAL A 237 -2.34 -16.86 30.54
CA VAL A 237 -2.12 -16.14 29.27
C VAL A 237 -3.39 -16.27 28.41
N VAL A 238 -3.89 -15.13 27.92
CA VAL A 238 -4.99 -15.01 26.96
C VAL A 238 -4.35 -14.85 25.57
N GLY A 239 -4.53 -15.86 24.72
CA GLY A 239 -4.02 -15.81 23.36
C GLY A 239 -4.72 -14.72 22.54
N SER A 240 -3.98 -14.07 21.64
CA SER A 240 -4.55 -13.05 20.76
C SER A 240 -3.97 -13.14 19.35
N THR A 241 -4.73 -12.68 18.36
CA THR A 241 -4.27 -12.54 16.98
C THR A 241 -4.22 -11.06 16.64
N ALA A 242 -3.02 -10.52 16.44
CA ALA A 242 -2.83 -9.14 15.99
C ALA A 242 -3.24 -9.00 14.52
N LEU A 243 -4.13 -8.05 14.22
CA LEU A 243 -4.54 -7.69 12.86
C LEU A 243 -4.04 -6.29 12.47
N MET A 244 -3.92 -5.38 13.44
CA MET A 244 -3.37 -4.04 13.24
C MET A 244 -2.63 -3.60 14.51
N ASP A 245 -1.45 -3.02 14.39
CA ASP A 245 -0.62 -2.60 15.53
C ASP A 245 0.51 -1.66 15.08
N TYR A 246 0.75 -0.57 15.82
CA TYR A 246 1.70 0.48 15.46
C TYR A 246 2.80 0.62 16.53
N PRO A 247 3.88 -0.16 16.48
CA PRO A 247 4.97 -0.02 17.45
C PRO A 247 5.65 1.35 17.34
N LEU A 248 6.39 1.76 18.38
CA LEU A 248 7.01 3.10 18.46
C LEU A 248 7.85 3.51 17.23
N ASN A 249 8.53 2.55 16.61
CA ASN A 249 9.34 2.78 15.41
C ASN A 249 8.53 2.79 14.10
N HIS A 250 7.23 2.50 14.17
CA HIS A 250 6.25 2.53 13.08
C HIS A 250 4.92 3.14 13.58
N ALA A 251 5.01 4.32 14.20
CA ALA A 251 3.83 5.09 14.56
C ALA A 251 2.97 5.38 13.31
N LEU A 252 1.66 5.47 13.49
CA LEU A 252 0.71 5.79 12.42
C LEU A 252 1.10 7.13 11.76
N SER A 253 1.42 7.08 10.48
CA SER A 253 1.89 8.23 9.68
C SER A 253 1.56 7.99 8.21
N THR A 254 1.25 9.05 7.46
CA THR A 254 1.04 9.00 6.00
C THR A 254 2.35 8.96 5.21
N GLU A 255 3.47 9.29 5.86
CA GLU A 255 4.82 9.30 5.29
C GLU A 255 5.72 8.39 6.12
N VAL A 256 6.40 7.43 5.48
CA VAL A 256 7.59 6.78 6.03
C VAL A 256 8.80 7.62 5.61
N TYR A 257 9.11 8.65 6.39
CA TYR A 257 10.22 9.58 6.08
C TYR A 257 11.59 8.84 6.04
N PRO A 258 12.59 9.20 5.22
CA PRO A 258 13.86 8.47 5.15
C PRO A 258 15.04 9.24 5.77
N TYR A 259 15.17 9.35 7.10
CA TYR A 259 16.41 9.80 7.75
C TYR A 259 16.52 9.49 9.27
N SER A 260 17.34 8.51 9.66
CA SER A 260 17.53 8.20 11.09
C SER A 260 18.49 9.18 11.78
N SER A 261 18.07 9.76 12.91
CA SER A 261 18.92 9.86 14.11
C SER A 261 18.11 10.32 15.32
N TYR A 262 17.50 9.38 16.06
CA TYR A 262 17.20 9.32 17.51
C TYR A 262 16.13 8.22 17.72
N ASP A 263 16.06 7.66 18.93
CA ASP A 263 15.31 6.45 19.38
C ASP A 263 13.79 6.38 19.06
N TYR A 264 13.21 7.31 18.31
CA TYR A 264 11.77 7.43 18.02
C TYR A 264 11.40 7.35 16.53
N GLY A 265 12.35 7.02 15.65
CA GLY A 265 12.07 7.02 14.20
C GLY A 265 11.70 8.42 13.69
N LEU A 266 10.80 8.48 12.71
CA LEU A 266 10.50 9.65 11.87
C LEU A 266 9.13 10.26 12.18
N TRP A 267 8.59 9.93 13.34
CA TRP A 267 7.29 10.39 13.79
C TRP A 267 7.36 11.86 14.21
N ASP A 268 6.65 12.76 13.51
CA ASP A 268 6.45 14.14 13.96
C ASP A 268 5.47 14.18 15.14
N ILE A 269 5.95 13.67 16.28
CA ILE A 269 5.24 13.49 17.54
C ILE A 269 4.62 14.79 18.06
N TYR A 270 5.16 15.95 17.69
CA TYR A 270 4.69 17.25 18.20
C TYR A 270 4.09 18.15 17.13
N ASN A 271 4.00 17.67 15.89
CA ASN A 271 3.55 18.45 14.75
C ASN A 271 4.25 19.81 14.61
N ASN A 272 5.56 19.86 14.92
CA ASN A 272 6.32 21.11 14.92
C ASN A 272 6.93 21.41 13.55
N THR A 273 7.04 20.42 12.66
CA THR A 273 7.63 20.64 11.32
C THR A 273 6.67 21.34 10.38
N GLY A 274 5.36 21.06 10.47
CA GLY A 274 4.31 21.71 9.66
C GLY A 274 4.03 23.18 9.99
N LEU A 275 4.63 23.73 11.05
CA LEU A 275 4.50 25.14 11.45
C LEU A 275 5.68 26.02 11.01
N ASN A 276 6.68 25.43 10.35
CA ASN A 276 7.79 26.16 9.74
C ASN A 276 7.46 26.43 8.26
N SER A 277 7.56 27.69 7.82
CA SER A 277 7.12 28.17 6.49
C SER A 277 7.82 27.56 5.26
N ASN A 278 8.66 26.55 5.46
CA ASN A 278 9.44 25.86 4.42
C ASN A 278 8.96 24.40 4.21
N PHE A 279 8.01 23.90 5.00
CA PHE A 279 7.38 22.58 4.85
C PHE A 279 5.87 22.81 4.76
N ALA A 280 5.22 22.26 3.74
CA ALA A 280 3.84 22.65 3.38
C ALA A 280 2.75 21.83 4.10
N GLU A 281 3.10 20.82 4.90
CA GLU A 281 2.12 19.84 5.39
C GLU A 281 2.25 19.61 6.92
N THR A 282 1.11 19.57 7.60
CA THR A 282 0.97 19.33 9.05
C THR A 282 0.57 17.87 9.29
N ASN A 283 1.19 17.18 10.26
CA ASN A 283 0.78 15.83 10.67
C ASN A 283 -0.57 15.87 11.40
N ASP A 284 -1.66 15.66 10.68
CA ASP A 284 -3.03 15.63 11.21
C ASP A 284 -3.57 14.21 11.44
N LEU A 285 -2.76 13.17 11.19
CA LEU A 285 -3.16 11.78 11.33
C LEU A 285 -2.96 11.25 12.75
N TRP A 286 -1.73 11.30 13.29
CA TRP A 286 -1.41 10.81 14.64
C TRP A 286 -0.16 11.47 15.23
N VAL A 287 -0.30 12.08 16.41
CA VAL A 287 0.74 12.79 17.16
C VAL A 287 0.85 12.25 18.59
N GLY A 288 1.83 12.69 19.37
CA GLY A 288 2.12 12.18 20.72
C GLY A 288 1.10 12.48 21.80
N ILE A 289 -0.05 13.07 21.44
CA ILE A 289 -1.22 13.21 22.32
C ILE A 289 -2.50 12.62 21.70
N SER A 290 -2.40 12.05 20.48
CA SER A 290 -3.48 11.30 19.86
C SER A 290 -3.75 10.07 20.70
N ALA A 291 -5.01 9.84 21.02
CA ALA A 291 -5.40 8.67 21.79
C ALA A 291 -6.72 8.07 21.29
N GLY A 292 -6.67 6.82 20.81
CA GLY A 292 -7.81 5.96 20.53
C GLY A 292 -8.37 5.38 21.83
N ARG A 293 -9.51 5.89 22.27
CA ARG A 293 -10.08 5.63 23.59
C ARG A 293 -11.10 4.49 23.59
N TYR A 294 -11.68 4.18 22.43
CA TYR A 294 -12.49 3.00 22.19
C TYR A 294 -12.48 2.66 20.71
N ALA A 295 -12.56 1.38 20.38
CA ALA A 295 -12.74 0.93 19.01
C ALA A 295 -13.71 -0.25 18.93
N PHE A 296 -14.42 -0.36 17.82
CA PHE A 296 -15.35 -1.44 17.52
C PHE A 296 -15.55 -1.58 16.02
N ILE A 297 -16.00 -2.76 15.59
CA ILE A 297 -16.46 -2.95 14.22
C ILE A 297 -17.93 -2.55 14.17
N VAL A 298 -18.28 -1.65 13.26
CA VAL A 298 -19.66 -1.17 13.10
C VAL A 298 -20.49 -2.31 12.47
N PRO A 299 -21.56 -2.81 13.13
CA PRO A 299 -22.32 -3.93 12.58
C PRO A 299 -22.96 -3.63 11.23
N GLY A 300 -23.02 -4.64 10.36
CA GLY A 300 -23.49 -4.53 8.99
C GLY A 300 -22.53 -3.83 8.04
N THR A 301 -21.28 -3.59 8.45
CA THR A 301 -20.27 -2.86 7.66
C THR A 301 -18.93 -3.58 7.67
N ARG A 302 -18.00 -3.11 6.84
CA ARG A 302 -16.57 -3.43 6.94
C ARG A 302 -15.74 -2.36 7.65
N THR A 303 -16.36 -1.51 8.46
CA THR A 303 -15.70 -0.37 9.12
C THR A 303 -15.23 -0.74 10.52
N PHE A 304 -13.91 -0.68 10.76
CA PHE A 304 -13.34 -0.61 12.11
C PHE A 304 -13.23 0.85 12.54
N ALA A 305 -14.08 1.25 13.50
CA ALA A 305 -14.20 2.63 13.94
C ALA A 305 -13.47 2.84 15.27
N VAL A 306 -12.64 3.90 15.33
CA VAL A 306 -11.89 4.31 16.51
C VAL A 306 -12.33 5.71 16.92
N ILE A 307 -12.71 5.87 18.18
CA ILE A 307 -13.15 7.14 18.78
C ILE A 307 -12.15 7.56 19.85
N GLY A 308 -11.75 8.82 19.84
CA GLY A 308 -10.74 9.31 20.73
C GLY A 308 -10.56 10.82 20.71
N GLN A 309 -9.30 11.23 20.81
CA GLN A 309 -8.89 12.62 20.84
C GLN A 309 -7.55 12.80 20.12
N SER A 310 -7.31 14.01 19.62
CA SER A 310 -6.03 14.41 19.03
C SER A 310 -5.76 15.90 19.33
N GLY A 311 -4.71 16.49 18.74
CA GLY A 311 -4.37 17.90 18.88
C GLY A 311 -3.05 18.24 18.21
N MET A 312 -2.41 19.34 18.64
CA MET A 312 -1.14 19.87 18.11
C MET A 312 -1.17 20.31 16.62
N ALA A 313 -2.27 20.14 15.89
CA ALA A 313 -2.32 20.47 14.47
C ALA A 313 -2.25 21.97 14.19
N GLU A 314 -2.67 22.81 15.14
CA GLU A 314 -2.73 24.26 14.93
C GLU A 314 -1.56 25.00 15.56
N SER A 315 -1.07 24.52 16.70
CA SER A 315 -0.08 25.20 17.53
C SER A 315 1.21 24.41 17.71
N GLY A 316 1.24 23.13 17.31
CA GLY A 316 2.35 22.24 17.58
C GLY A 316 2.39 21.88 19.05
N GLY A 317 3.48 21.28 19.50
CA GLY A 317 3.57 20.82 20.88
C GLY A 317 4.97 20.59 21.41
N GLY A 318 5.02 20.07 22.63
CA GLY A 318 6.27 19.66 23.25
C GLY A 318 6.06 18.90 24.56
N TYR A 319 7.16 18.38 25.08
CA TYR A 319 7.17 17.64 26.34
C TYR A 319 7.39 18.57 27.53
N LYS A 320 6.47 18.53 28.51
CA LYS A 320 6.53 19.33 29.75
C LYS A 320 6.68 20.84 29.51
N ILE A 321 6.01 21.33 28.48
CA ILE A 321 5.95 22.76 28.17
C ILE A 321 4.93 23.48 29.06
N THR A 322 4.97 24.81 29.06
CA THR A 322 3.91 25.67 29.62
C THR A 322 3.04 26.16 28.48
N GLN A 323 1.74 25.91 28.55
CA GLN A 323 0.77 26.33 27.53
C GLN A 323 0.46 27.83 27.59
N ASP A 324 -0.21 28.35 26.57
CA ASP A 324 -0.67 29.74 26.46
C ASP A 324 -1.51 30.26 27.65
N ASN A 325 -2.18 29.36 28.38
CA ASN A 325 -2.97 29.67 29.57
C ASN A 325 -2.17 29.60 30.89
N GLY A 326 -0.85 29.35 30.82
CA GLY A 326 0.03 29.23 31.99
C GLY A 326 0.05 27.84 32.65
N ASN A 327 -0.65 26.85 32.11
CA ASN A 327 -0.64 25.48 32.62
C ASN A 327 0.69 24.78 32.29
N LEU A 328 1.35 24.20 33.29
CA LEU A 328 2.54 23.37 33.10
C LEU A 328 2.12 21.92 32.88
N CYS A 329 2.44 21.37 31.71
CA CYS A 329 2.09 19.99 31.38
C CYS A 329 3.00 18.99 32.11
N GLY A 330 2.41 17.89 32.60
CA GLY A 330 3.14 16.76 33.19
C GLY A 330 3.84 15.86 32.16
N GLY A 331 3.44 15.96 30.89
CA GLY A 331 3.92 15.17 29.76
C GLY A 331 3.79 15.93 28.43
N PRO A 332 3.62 15.25 27.29
CA PRO A 332 3.41 15.91 26.00
C PRO A 332 2.09 16.67 25.98
N CYS A 333 2.10 17.88 25.42
CA CYS A 333 0.89 18.68 25.21
C CYS A 333 1.11 19.76 24.13
N ALA A 334 0.01 20.27 23.57
CA ALA A 334 0.04 21.33 22.57
C ALA A 334 0.43 22.69 23.19
N TYR A 335 1.08 23.57 22.42
CA TYR A 335 1.45 24.92 22.88
C TYR A 335 0.21 25.75 23.22
N SER A 336 -0.87 25.62 22.43
CA SER A 336 -2.17 26.18 22.78
C SER A 336 -3.01 25.19 23.56
N SER A 337 -3.60 25.63 24.67
CA SER A 337 -4.48 24.79 25.49
C SER A 337 -5.79 24.41 24.81
N SER A 338 -6.20 25.14 23.75
CA SER A 338 -7.38 24.81 22.93
C SER A 338 -7.09 23.87 21.77
N ASP A 339 -5.82 23.63 21.43
CA ASP A 339 -5.41 22.75 20.32
C ASP A 339 -5.39 21.28 20.74
N SER A 340 -6.56 20.82 21.19
CA SER A 340 -6.84 19.42 21.48
C SER A 340 -8.35 19.20 21.48
N TYR A 341 -8.79 18.21 20.72
CA TYR A 341 -10.19 18.05 20.32
C TYR A 341 -10.57 16.57 20.20
N PRO A 342 -11.88 16.24 20.22
CA PRO A 342 -12.38 14.92 19.83
C PRO A 342 -11.94 14.56 18.42
N TYR A 343 -11.55 13.30 18.23
CA TYR A 343 -11.03 12.81 16.95
C TYR A 343 -11.46 11.37 16.68
N TYR A 344 -11.53 11.00 15.41
CA TYR A 344 -11.88 9.66 14.98
C TYR A 344 -10.97 9.16 13.87
N TRP A 345 -10.91 7.84 13.70
CA TRP A 345 -10.24 7.14 12.62
C TRP A 345 -11.10 5.95 12.19
N LEU A 346 -11.45 5.86 10.92
CA LEU A 346 -12.24 4.77 10.33
C LEU A 346 -11.37 3.98 9.35
N TYR A 347 -11.24 2.68 9.58
CA TYR A 347 -10.44 1.77 8.77
C TYR A 347 -11.33 0.77 8.03
N ASP A 348 -10.89 0.35 6.84
CA ASP A 348 -11.52 -0.74 6.11
C ASP A 348 -10.96 -2.07 6.63
N LEU A 349 -11.82 -2.97 7.10
CA LEU A 349 -11.42 -4.29 7.55
C LEU A 349 -10.77 -5.12 6.45
N ASN A 350 -11.12 -4.91 5.18
CA ASN A 350 -10.43 -5.55 4.06
C ASN A 350 -8.98 -5.06 3.95
N GLU A 351 -8.74 -3.77 4.14
CA GLU A 351 -7.39 -3.20 4.14
C GLU A 351 -6.59 -3.70 5.35
N ILE A 352 -7.21 -3.77 6.54
CA ILE A 352 -6.58 -4.37 7.72
C ILE A 352 -6.21 -5.84 7.47
N MET A 353 -7.15 -6.64 6.95
CA MET A 353 -6.97 -8.08 6.74
C MET A 353 -5.99 -8.41 5.60
N SER A 354 -5.85 -7.52 4.61
CA SER A 354 -4.93 -7.67 3.48
C SER A 354 -3.57 -7.02 3.70
N ALA A 355 -3.39 -6.25 4.79
CA ALA A 355 -2.15 -5.56 5.08
C ALA A 355 -0.98 -6.54 5.28
N SER A 356 0.12 -6.28 4.58
CA SER A 356 1.33 -7.10 4.66
C SER A 356 2.11 -6.92 5.97
N LYS A 357 1.82 -5.85 6.73
CA LYS A 357 2.34 -5.55 8.06
C LYS A 357 1.24 -4.93 8.91
N LEU A 358 1.29 -5.18 10.22
CA LEU A 358 0.29 -4.70 11.18
C LEU A 358 0.18 -3.17 11.27
N TYR A 359 1.25 -2.43 10.95
CA TYR A 359 1.32 -0.96 11.05
C TYR A 359 1.07 -0.23 9.72
N LEU A 360 0.67 -0.94 8.66
CA LEU A 360 0.39 -0.34 7.36
C LEU A 360 -1.06 0.09 7.10
N PRO A 361 -2.10 -0.48 7.75
CA PRO A 361 -3.46 0.01 7.51
C PRO A 361 -3.52 1.53 7.71
N LEU A 362 -4.25 2.23 6.85
CA LEU A 362 -4.51 3.66 7.03
C LEU A 362 -6.01 3.84 7.19
N PRO A 363 -6.46 4.83 7.98
CA PRO A 363 -7.87 5.13 8.03
C PRO A 363 -8.28 5.76 6.69
N TYR A 364 -9.32 5.22 6.06
CA TYR A 364 -9.90 5.81 4.86
C TYR A 364 -10.62 7.14 5.15
N GLU A 365 -10.99 7.37 6.41
CA GLU A 365 -11.59 8.61 6.91
C GLU A 365 -11.13 8.88 8.34
N TYR A 366 -10.67 10.09 8.62
CA TYR A 366 -10.27 10.52 9.96
C TYR A 366 -10.45 12.03 10.10
N GLY A 367 -10.60 12.52 11.32
CA GLY A 367 -10.79 13.95 11.51
C GLY A 367 -11.34 14.37 12.86
N LYS A 368 -11.52 15.69 12.99
CA LYS A 368 -12.24 16.29 14.12
C LYS A 368 -13.72 15.96 13.99
N PHE A 369 -14.40 15.74 15.12
CA PHE A 369 -15.86 15.60 15.11
C PHE A 369 -16.53 16.35 16.26
N ASP A 370 -17.80 16.70 16.07
CA ASP A 370 -18.63 17.28 17.12
C ASP A 370 -19.21 16.16 17.99
N ASN A 371 -18.70 16.01 19.21
CA ASN A 371 -19.24 15.07 20.20
C ASN A 371 -20.44 15.65 20.98
N PHE A 372 -21.07 16.72 20.47
CA PHE A 372 -22.15 17.52 21.06
C PHE A 372 -21.76 18.29 22.33
N PHE A 373 -20.64 17.99 22.98
CA PHE A 373 -20.18 18.68 24.19
C PHE A 373 -18.78 19.27 23.94
N PRO A 374 -18.69 20.53 23.47
CA PRO A 374 -17.46 21.10 22.88
C PRO A 374 -16.25 21.19 23.82
N TRP A 375 -16.42 20.94 25.13
CA TRP A 375 -15.36 20.96 26.13
C TRP A 375 -15.01 19.57 26.67
N GLY A 376 -15.84 18.56 26.38
CA GLY A 376 -15.63 17.20 26.80
C GLY A 376 -14.75 16.46 25.81
N LYS A 377 -13.75 15.74 26.30
CA LYS A 377 -12.95 14.84 25.48
C LYS A 377 -13.44 13.41 25.68
N PRO A 378 -13.74 12.65 24.61
CA PRO A 378 -14.04 11.23 24.72
C PRO A 378 -12.90 10.51 25.44
N SER A 379 -13.22 9.67 26.42
CA SER A 379 -12.20 8.90 27.15
C SER A 379 -12.48 7.41 27.28
N ALA A 380 -13.70 6.99 26.98
CA ALA A 380 -14.06 5.63 26.64
C ALA A 380 -15.44 5.60 25.99
N ALA A 381 -15.81 4.45 25.45
CA ALA A 381 -17.16 4.17 25.03
C ALA A 381 -17.51 2.70 25.31
N SER A 382 -18.78 2.34 25.16
CA SER A 382 -19.26 0.97 25.16
C SER A 382 -20.39 0.84 24.15
N TYR A 383 -20.30 -0.17 23.28
CA TYR A 383 -21.32 -0.50 22.31
C TYR A 383 -22.17 -1.66 22.80
N ASP A 384 -23.49 -1.52 22.68
CA ASP A 384 -24.46 -2.58 22.92
C ASP A 384 -24.95 -3.15 21.58
N PRO A 385 -24.57 -4.39 21.20
CA PRO A 385 -24.99 -5.00 19.95
C PRO A 385 -26.49 -5.35 19.92
N GLU A 386 -27.15 -5.53 21.08
CA GLU A 386 -28.58 -5.89 21.10
C GLU A 386 -29.46 -4.69 20.76
N THR A 387 -29.12 -3.53 21.31
CA THR A 387 -29.88 -2.31 21.09
C THR A 387 -29.24 -1.37 20.07
N GLY A 388 -28.03 -1.64 19.59
CA GLY A 388 -27.27 -0.73 18.74
C GLY A 388 -26.92 0.61 19.40
N ALA A 389 -26.97 0.69 20.74
CA ALA A 389 -26.64 1.91 21.46
C ALA A 389 -25.12 2.02 21.66
N LEU A 390 -24.56 3.18 21.29
CA LEU A 390 -23.19 3.55 21.61
C LEU A 390 -23.20 4.60 22.72
N TYR A 391 -22.63 4.25 23.86
CA TYR A 391 -22.45 5.15 25.01
C TYR A 391 -21.04 5.69 24.98
N VAL A 392 -20.86 7.01 24.90
CA VAL A 392 -19.53 7.65 24.89
C VAL A 392 -19.38 8.54 26.12
N LEU A 393 -18.37 8.27 26.94
CA LEU A 393 -18.10 9.07 28.13
C LEU A 393 -17.14 10.22 27.80
N ASN A 394 -17.52 11.42 28.23
CA ASN A 394 -16.76 12.65 28.09
C ASN A 394 -16.31 13.16 29.48
N LYS A 395 -15.00 13.32 29.69
CA LYS A 395 -14.40 13.64 31.01
C LYS A 395 -14.82 14.98 31.61
N ALA A 396 -15.18 15.95 30.78
CA ALA A 396 -15.52 17.30 31.21
C ALA A 396 -16.82 17.74 30.56
N ALA A 397 -17.73 18.27 31.37
CA ALA A 397 -19.03 18.74 30.89
C ALA A 397 -18.97 20.22 30.43
N THR A 398 -18.05 21.00 31.01
CA THR A 398 -17.86 22.43 30.69
C THR A 398 -16.37 22.81 30.75
N LYS A 399 -16.02 23.98 30.19
CA LYS A 399 -14.65 24.53 30.16
C LYS A 399 -13.99 24.66 31.54
N ASP A 400 -14.79 24.92 32.58
CA ASP A 400 -14.30 25.16 33.94
C ASP A 400 -14.29 23.89 34.81
N ASP A 401 -14.71 22.75 34.25
CA ASP A 401 -15.03 21.52 34.99
C ASP A 401 -14.01 20.41 34.75
N SER A 402 -12.71 20.76 34.74
CA SER A 402 -11.60 19.82 34.49
C SER A 402 -11.46 18.69 35.53
N THR A 403 -12.24 18.75 36.61
CA THR A 403 -12.36 17.71 37.64
C THR A 403 -13.82 17.27 37.86
N GLY A 404 -14.67 17.61 36.88
CA GLY A 404 -16.12 17.51 36.91
C GLY A 404 -16.69 16.13 36.78
N ASP A 405 -17.99 16.08 37.05
CA ASP A 405 -18.82 14.91 36.84
C ASP A 405 -18.98 14.61 35.34
N PRO A 406 -18.62 13.40 34.87
CA PRO A 406 -18.61 13.06 33.45
C PRO A 406 -20.02 13.02 32.85
N VAL A 407 -20.06 13.24 31.54
CA VAL A 407 -21.28 13.20 30.71
C VAL A 407 -21.19 12.00 29.78
N ILE A 408 -22.25 11.19 29.72
CA ILE A 408 -22.40 10.14 28.73
C ILE A 408 -23.30 10.66 27.61
N THR A 409 -22.78 10.71 26.40
CA THR A 409 -23.57 10.89 25.18
C THR A 409 -23.99 9.54 24.62
N VAL A 410 -25.20 9.47 24.07
CA VAL A 410 -25.80 8.24 23.56
C VAL A 410 -26.11 8.42 22.08
N TYR A 411 -25.60 7.50 21.27
CA TYR A 411 -25.85 7.41 19.83
C TYR A 411 -26.55 6.09 19.53
N LYS A 412 -27.31 6.07 18.44
CA LYS A 412 -27.93 4.85 17.92
C LYS A 412 -27.27 4.49 16.59
N ILE A 413 -26.80 3.26 16.47
CA ILE A 413 -26.21 2.72 15.25
C ILE A 413 -27.19 1.65 14.73
N GLY A 414 -27.68 1.79 13.50
CA GLY A 414 -28.68 0.88 12.92
C GLY A 414 -28.40 0.58 11.45
N GLU A 415 -28.70 -0.66 11.03
CA GLU A 415 -28.45 -1.21 9.68
C GLU A 415 -29.10 -0.41 8.52
N GLY A 416 -30.07 0.47 8.79
CA GLY A 416 -30.84 1.19 7.77
C GLY A 416 -30.47 2.66 7.55
N ASP A 417 -29.52 3.21 8.32
CA ASP A 417 -29.12 4.63 8.26
C ASP A 417 -27.69 4.83 7.72
N LEU A 418 -27.12 3.77 7.13
CA LEU A 418 -25.73 3.73 6.67
C LEU A 418 -25.66 4.21 5.22
N VAL A 419 -25.04 5.37 4.99
CA VAL A 419 -24.79 5.90 3.65
C VAL A 419 -23.52 5.23 3.11
N ASP A 420 -23.65 4.50 2.01
CA ASP A 420 -22.51 3.88 1.33
C ASP A 420 -21.63 4.95 0.67
N VAL A 421 -20.35 4.99 1.05
CA VAL A 421 -19.32 5.86 0.48
C VAL A 421 -18.49 5.07 -0.53
N THR A 422 -19.16 4.63 -1.60
CA THR A 422 -18.49 4.32 -2.87
C THR A 422 -18.21 5.64 -3.61
N PRO A 423 -17.03 5.86 -4.21
CA PRO A 423 -16.77 7.06 -4.99
C PRO A 423 -17.80 7.20 -6.12
N GLU A 424 -18.55 8.30 -6.16
CA GLU A 424 -19.44 8.60 -7.27
C GLU A 424 -18.60 8.80 -8.54
N THR A 425 -18.80 7.93 -9.53
CA THR A 425 -18.41 8.18 -10.93
C THR A 425 -18.98 9.52 -11.38
N PRO A 426 -18.16 10.44 -11.96
CA PRO A 426 -18.67 11.72 -12.45
C PRO A 426 -19.74 11.49 -13.52
N GLU A 427 -20.94 12.04 -13.31
CA GLU A 427 -22.04 11.99 -14.27
C GLU A 427 -21.62 12.63 -15.62
N THR A 428 -21.62 11.82 -16.67
CA THR A 428 -21.48 12.25 -18.07
C THR A 428 -22.66 13.15 -18.50
N PRO A 429 -22.43 14.27 -19.21
CA PRO A 429 -23.53 15.13 -19.68
C PRO A 429 -24.42 14.42 -20.71
N GLU A 430 -25.73 14.46 -20.48
CA GLU A 430 -26.75 13.91 -21.37
C GLU A 430 -26.65 14.47 -22.80
N THR A 431 -26.73 13.58 -23.80
CA THR A 431 -27.05 13.94 -25.19
C THR A 431 -28.31 13.20 -25.66
N PRO A 432 -29.13 13.83 -26.52
CA PRO A 432 -30.59 13.66 -26.53
C PRO A 432 -31.12 12.44 -27.30
N GLU A 433 -32.28 11.98 -26.85
CA GLU A 433 -33.11 10.86 -27.34
C GLU A 433 -33.44 10.90 -28.85
N THR A 434 -33.54 9.71 -29.47
CA THR A 434 -34.69 9.22 -30.29
C THR A 434 -34.39 7.85 -30.94
N PRO A 435 -35.39 7.02 -31.35
CA PRO A 435 -36.51 6.42 -30.61
C PRO A 435 -36.62 4.87 -30.79
N GLU A 436 -37.54 4.28 -30.01
CA GLU A 436 -37.97 2.89 -29.79
C GLU A 436 -37.94 1.81 -30.92
N THR A 437 -37.37 0.63 -30.55
CA THR A 437 -37.83 -0.80 -30.59
C THR A 437 -38.72 -1.38 -31.72
N PRO A 438 -38.59 -2.69 -32.12
CA PRO A 438 -39.00 -3.80 -31.23
C PRO A 438 -38.33 -5.21 -31.36
N GLU A 439 -38.41 -5.91 -30.22
CA GLU A 439 -38.60 -7.36 -29.96
C GLU A 439 -37.51 -8.41 -30.27
N THR A 440 -37.12 -9.10 -29.18
CA THR A 440 -36.36 -10.34 -29.04
C THR A 440 -37.13 -11.59 -29.51
N PRO A 441 -36.43 -12.69 -29.86
CA PRO A 441 -36.38 -13.79 -28.90
C PRO A 441 -35.03 -14.52 -28.77
N GLU A 442 -34.65 -14.72 -27.50
CA GLU A 442 -33.95 -15.85 -26.87
C GLU A 442 -32.90 -16.71 -27.62
N THR A 443 -31.74 -16.77 -26.95
CA THR A 443 -30.82 -17.92 -26.77
C THR A 443 -29.87 -18.31 -27.91
N GLU A 444 -28.67 -17.75 -27.86
CA GLU A 444 -27.41 -18.49 -27.65
C GLU A 444 -26.47 -17.49 -26.92
N GLY A 445 -25.86 -17.92 -25.81
CA GLY A 445 -25.09 -17.03 -24.95
C GLY A 445 -23.88 -16.47 -25.69
N PRO A 446 -23.56 -15.16 -25.57
CA PRO A 446 -22.28 -14.68 -26.05
C PRO A 446 -21.21 -15.20 -25.09
N GLU A 447 -20.16 -15.75 -25.70
CA GLU A 447 -18.86 -15.98 -25.09
C GLU A 447 -18.50 -14.87 -24.11
N VAL A 448 -17.98 -15.28 -22.96
CA VAL A 448 -17.15 -14.41 -22.15
C VAL A 448 -15.99 -13.99 -23.06
N VAL A 449 -16.05 -12.77 -23.58
CA VAL A 449 -14.90 -12.15 -24.24
C VAL A 449 -13.84 -12.01 -23.15
N LEU A 450 -12.78 -12.80 -23.28
CA LEU A 450 -11.55 -12.67 -22.54
C LEU A 450 -11.01 -11.26 -22.78
N GLU A 451 -11.07 -10.39 -21.79
CA GLU A 451 -10.24 -9.19 -21.82
C GLU A 451 -8.78 -9.59 -21.55
N ALA A 452 -7.94 -9.28 -22.55
CA ALA A 452 -6.48 -9.35 -22.63
C ALA A 452 -5.82 -10.73 -22.77
N ALA A 453 -6.01 -11.38 -23.93
CA ALA A 453 -4.92 -12.18 -24.51
C ALA A 453 -3.73 -11.23 -24.82
N GLY A 454 -2.54 -11.58 -24.32
CA GLY A 454 -1.38 -10.69 -24.23
C GLY A 454 -0.95 -10.05 -25.54
N ARG A 455 -0.73 -8.73 -25.51
CA ARG A 455 -0.19 -7.93 -26.61
C ARG A 455 1.28 -8.29 -26.85
N CYS A 456 1.61 -8.92 -27.98
CA CYS A 456 3.00 -9.19 -28.39
C CYS A 456 3.48 -8.18 -29.43
N LEU A 457 4.77 -7.87 -29.38
CA LEU A 457 5.45 -7.19 -30.48
C LEU A 457 5.60 -8.16 -31.64
N GLY A 458 5.52 -7.64 -32.87
CA GLY A 458 6.02 -8.42 -34.00
C GLY A 458 7.51 -8.72 -33.80
N ALA A 459 7.97 -9.90 -34.21
CA ALA A 459 9.39 -10.24 -34.18
C ALA A 459 9.75 -11.06 -35.44
N PRO A 460 10.95 -10.87 -36.02
CA PRO A 460 11.51 -11.83 -36.96
C PRO A 460 11.54 -13.25 -36.38
N GLU A 461 11.59 -14.26 -37.24
CA GLU A 461 11.73 -15.63 -36.78
C GLU A 461 13.14 -15.84 -36.18
N LEU A 462 13.19 -16.31 -34.94
CA LEU A 462 14.43 -16.71 -34.29
C LEU A 462 14.76 -18.17 -34.63
N ALA A 463 15.93 -18.42 -35.21
CA ALA A 463 16.40 -19.77 -35.47
C ALA A 463 16.79 -20.48 -34.15
N LEU A 464 15.99 -21.46 -33.73
CA LEU A 464 16.24 -22.27 -32.54
C LEU A 464 17.07 -23.53 -32.85
N SER A 465 17.69 -24.13 -31.83
CA SER A 465 18.38 -25.41 -31.97
C SER A 465 17.38 -26.57 -32.08
N ASP A 466 17.43 -27.31 -33.18
CA ASP A 466 16.67 -28.56 -33.39
C ASP A 466 17.35 -29.79 -32.76
N SER A 467 18.45 -29.59 -32.02
CA SER A 467 19.17 -30.67 -31.35
C SER A 467 18.73 -30.78 -29.89
N ASN A 468 18.56 -32.01 -29.39
CA ASN A 468 18.17 -32.29 -28.01
C ASN A 468 16.88 -31.56 -27.56
N VAL A 469 15.83 -31.68 -28.38
CA VAL A 469 14.53 -31.02 -28.15
C VAL A 469 13.63 -31.86 -27.25
N VAL A 470 13.04 -31.22 -26.24
CA VAL A 470 11.96 -31.74 -25.42
C VAL A 470 10.75 -30.83 -25.60
N VAL A 471 9.61 -31.39 -25.97
CA VAL A 471 8.34 -30.67 -26.06
C VAL A 471 7.52 -30.98 -24.81
N VAL A 472 6.92 -29.95 -24.20
CA VAL A 472 6.10 -30.06 -23.00
C VAL A 472 4.74 -29.37 -23.21
N SER A 473 3.71 -29.87 -22.55
CA SER A 473 2.32 -29.42 -22.73
C SER A 473 1.58 -29.12 -21.42
N ASP A 474 2.22 -29.32 -20.28
CA ASP A 474 1.70 -28.94 -18.97
C ASP A 474 2.82 -28.53 -18.00
N VAL A 475 2.44 -27.97 -16.85
CA VAL A 475 3.40 -27.48 -15.84
C VAL A 475 4.29 -28.59 -15.27
N ALA A 476 3.76 -29.80 -15.09
CA ALA A 476 4.54 -30.90 -14.51
C ALA A 476 5.61 -31.38 -15.49
N GLU A 477 5.29 -31.45 -16.79
CA GLU A 477 6.24 -31.74 -17.86
C GLU A 477 7.30 -30.64 -17.97
N LEU A 478 6.90 -29.37 -17.93
CA LEU A 478 7.80 -28.21 -17.98
C LEU A 478 8.79 -28.21 -16.80
N GLU A 479 8.29 -28.29 -15.57
CA GLU A 479 9.15 -28.32 -14.38
C GLU A 479 10.06 -29.57 -14.37
N ASN A 480 9.56 -30.72 -14.83
CA ASN A 480 10.35 -31.94 -14.94
C ASN A 480 11.46 -31.81 -16.01
N ALA A 481 11.17 -31.22 -17.18
CA ALA A 481 12.14 -30.98 -18.23
C ALA A 481 13.25 -30.02 -17.75
N VAL A 482 12.88 -28.91 -17.10
CA VAL A 482 13.84 -27.98 -16.49
C VAL A 482 14.65 -28.65 -15.37
N SER A 483 14.01 -29.51 -14.56
CA SER A 483 14.71 -30.26 -13.51
C SER A 483 15.71 -31.29 -14.07
N ASN A 484 15.57 -31.72 -15.31
CA ASN A 484 16.47 -32.67 -15.99
C ASN A 484 17.26 -32.03 -17.13
N ILE A 485 17.32 -30.70 -17.15
CA ILE A 485 17.96 -29.96 -18.23
C ILE A 485 19.44 -30.35 -18.39
N SER A 486 19.88 -30.41 -19.65
CA SER A 486 21.24 -30.76 -20.07
C SER A 486 21.79 -29.69 -21.01
N ASP A 487 23.11 -29.62 -21.16
CA ASP A 487 23.73 -28.62 -22.05
C ASP A 487 23.22 -28.80 -23.49
N GLY A 488 22.93 -27.69 -24.17
CA GLY A 488 22.41 -27.72 -25.54
C GLY A 488 20.93 -28.11 -25.67
N MET A 489 20.20 -28.28 -24.57
CA MET A 489 18.79 -28.69 -24.60
C MET A 489 17.86 -27.54 -25.00
N THR A 490 16.94 -27.83 -25.91
CA THR A 490 15.81 -26.94 -26.25
C THR A 490 14.54 -27.49 -25.62
N ILE A 491 13.89 -26.71 -24.76
CA ILE A 491 12.56 -27.01 -24.22
C ILE A 491 11.55 -26.15 -24.99
N LEU A 492 10.66 -26.81 -25.74
CA LEU A 492 9.56 -26.17 -26.46
C LEU A 492 8.25 -26.38 -25.71
N ILE A 493 7.49 -25.31 -25.54
CA ILE A 493 6.26 -25.29 -24.74
C ILE A 493 5.07 -25.13 -25.67
N GLU A 494 4.14 -26.09 -25.64
CA GLU A 494 2.88 -25.99 -26.38
C GLU A 494 1.99 -24.89 -25.81
N ALA A 495 1.11 -24.33 -26.66
CA ALA A 495 0.21 -23.25 -26.27
C ALA A 495 -0.62 -23.59 -25.01
N GLY A 496 -0.75 -22.64 -24.09
CA GLY A 496 -1.49 -22.80 -22.85
C GLY A 496 -1.01 -21.92 -21.71
N GLU A 497 -1.70 -22.04 -20.57
CA GLU A 497 -1.37 -21.35 -19.32
C GLU A 497 -0.68 -22.30 -18.34
N TYR A 498 0.44 -21.85 -17.77
CA TYR A 498 1.33 -22.64 -16.92
C TYR A 498 1.51 -21.95 -15.58
N TYR A 499 0.69 -22.33 -14.60
CA TYR A 499 0.77 -21.86 -13.21
C TYR A 499 1.88 -22.58 -12.46
N LEU A 500 3.00 -21.91 -12.22
CA LEU A 500 4.18 -22.55 -11.64
C LEU A 500 3.98 -22.94 -10.16
N GLU A 501 4.62 -24.04 -9.77
CA GLU A 501 4.82 -24.40 -8.36
C GLU A 501 6.27 -24.17 -7.91
N ASN A 502 7.22 -24.19 -8.86
CA ASN A 502 8.63 -23.94 -8.63
C ASN A 502 9.24 -23.03 -9.71
N THR A 503 10.18 -22.17 -9.33
CA THR A 503 11.01 -21.40 -10.28
C THR A 503 11.70 -22.32 -11.29
N LEU A 504 11.68 -21.93 -12.56
CA LEU A 504 12.35 -22.63 -13.65
C LEU A 504 13.85 -22.31 -13.62
N ASN A 505 14.63 -23.23 -13.04
CA ASN A 505 16.08 -23.05 -12.84
C ASN A 505 16.90 -23.55 -14.05
N LEU A 506 17.28 -22.63 -14.94
CA LEU A 506 18.12 -22.88 -16.11
C LEU A 506 19.60 -22.89 -15.71
N ARG A 507 20.11 -24.10 -15.43
CA ARG A 507 21.41 -24.35 -14.78
C ARG A 507 22.44 -25.07 -15.65
N ARG A 508 22.31 -24.95 -16.96
CA ARG A 508 23.13 -25.60 -17.99
C ARG A 508 23.43 -24.63 -19.13
N ASP A 509 24.55 -24.85 -19.82
CA ASP A 509 25.00 -23.95 -20.88
C ASP A 509 24.27 -24.24 -22.19
N ASN A 510 24.07 -23.22 -23.02
CA ASN A 510 23.49 -23.33 -24.37
C ASN A 510 22.05 -23.89 -24.36
N VAL A 511 21.24 -23.51 -23.38
CA VAL A 511 19.86 -23.98 -23.27
C VAL A 511 18.88 -22.99 -23.89
N THR A 512 17.78 -23.51 -24.43
CA THR A 512 16.68 -22.70 -24.97
C THR A 512 15.38 -23.08 -24.27
N LEU A 513 14.65 -22.08 -23.79
CA LEU A 513 13.27 -22.21 -23.31
C LEU A 513 12.37 -21.37 -24.20
N SER A 514 11.47 -21.99 -24.95
CA SER A 514 10.66 -21.25 -25.91
C SER A 514 9.27 -21.82 -26.13
N GLY A 515 8.31 -20.98 -26.55
CA GLY A 515 7.05 -21.47 -27.11
C GLY A 515 7.28 -22.21 -28.43
N VAL A 516 6.41 -23.18 -28.75
CA VAL A 516 6.45 -23.88 -30.05
C VAL A 516 6.18 -22.91 -31.21
N GLY A 517 5.25 -21.98 -31.01
CA GLY A 517 4.93 -20.93 -31.96
C GLY A 517 5.86 -19.72 -31.87
N ALA A 518 5.85 -18.89 -32.90
CA ALA A 518 6.54 -17.60 -32.91
C ALA A 518 5.76 -16.47 -32.22
N ASN A 519 4.59 -16.76 -31.64
CA ASN A 519 3.76 -15.79 -30.95
C ASN A 519 3.94 -15.91 -29.44
N CYS A 520 4.39 -14.83 -28.80
CA CYS A 520 4.67 -14.82 -27.36
C CYS A 520 3.41 -14.93 -26.48
N GLY A 521 2.21 -14.72 -27.05
CA GLY A 521 0.94 -14.75 -26.34
C GLY A 521 0.31 -16.14 -26.27
N GLU A 522 0.81 -17.11 -27.05
CA GLU A 522 0.28 -18.48 -27.06
C GLU A 522 0.69 -19.27 -25.82
N VAL A 523 1.80 -18.92 -25.17
CA VAL A 523 2.30 -19.57 -23.96
C VAL A 523 2.42 -18.56 -22.84
N VAL A 524 1.63 -18.74 -21.79
CA VAL A 524 1.58 -17.83 -20.63
C VAL A 524 2.06 -18.56 -19.39
N ILE A 525 3.23 -18.19 -18.87
CA ILE A 525 3.78 -18.73 -17.62
C ILE A 525 3.48 -17.75 -16.49
N ILE A 526 2.81 -18.25 -15.45
CA ILE A 526 2.18 -17.43 -14.41
C ILE A 526 2.83 -17.74 -13.06
N GLY A 527 3.29 -16.70 -12.37
CA GLY A 527 3.81 -16.78 -11.01
C GLY A 527 2.69 -16.87 -9.96
N LYS A 528 2.99 -16.48 -8.72
CA LYS A 528 2.02 -16.49 -7.61
C LYS A 528 1.37 -15.13 -7.34
N GLY A 529 1.64 -14.11 -8.16
CA GLY A 529 1.16 -12.74 -7.99
C GLY A 529 2.29 -11.75 -7.71
N MET A 530 2.22 -10.58 -8.35
CA MET A 530 3.14 -9.44 -8.17
C MET A 530 3.18 -8.94 -6.72
N GLU A 531 2.03 -8.91 -6.06
CA GLU A 531 1.86 -8.40 -4.69
C GLU A 531 1.75 -9.54 -3.66
N ASN A 532 2.13 -10.77 -4.02
CA ASN A 532 1.99 -11.92 -3.14
C ASN A 532 3.30 -12.30 -2.45
N SER A 533 3.49 -11.80 -1.23
CA SER A 533 4.66 -12.14 -0.39
C SER A 533 4.73 -13.62 0.03
N ASN A 534 3.64 -14.38 -0.12
CA ASN A 534 3.59 -15.83 0.06
C ASN A 534 3.84 -16.57 -1.27
N TYR A 535 4.89 -16.18 -2.00
CA TYR A 535 5.22 -16.69 -3.34
C TYR A 535 5.65 -18.16 -3.41
N GLY A 536 5.74 -18.85 -2.27
CA GLY A 536 6.08 -20.27 -2.20
C GLY A 536 7.40 -20.61 -2.92
N GLY A 537 7.38 -21.62 -3.79
CA GLY A 537 8.53 -22.02 -4.59
C GLY A 537 8.83 -21.15 -5.81
N VAL A 538 8.09 -20.04 -6.02
CA VAL A 538 8.16 -19.19 -7.22
C VAL A 538 8.46 -17.72 -6.89
N PRO A 539 9.58 -17.41 -6.21
CA PRO A 539 10.03 -16.01 -6.06
C PRO A 539 10.29 -15.34 -7.41
N HIS A 540 10.74 -16.13 -8.39
CA HIS A 540 10.98 -15.75 -9.78
C HIS A 540 10.32 -16.76 -10.72
N ILE A 541 10.00 -16.36 -11.95
CA ILE A 541 9.53 -17.32 -12.96
C ILE A 541 10.71 -18.12 -13.52
N VAL A 542 11.75 -17.46 -14.03
CA VAL A 542 12.97 -18.08 -14.53
C VAL A 542 14.20 -17.60 -13.75
N TYR A 543 15.08 -18.53 -13.37
CA TYR A 543 16.39 -18.25 -12.81
C TYR A 543 17.49 -18.80 -13.73
N VAL A 544 18.32 -17.91 -14.29
CA VAL A 544 19.39 -18.22 -15.23
C VAL A 544 20.74 -18.20 -14.52
N SER A 545 21.49 -19.30 -14.60
CA SER A 545 22.80 -19.41 -13.93
C SER A 545 23.95 -19.84 -14.84
N LYS A 546 23.69 -19.98 -16.14
CA LYS A 546 24.65 -20.49 -17.12
C LYS A 546 24.53 -19.79 -18.47
N SER A 547 25.59 -19.94 -19.26
CA SER A 547 25.85 -19.08 -20.41
C SER A 547 25.06 -19.51 -21.65
N ASN A 548 24.88 -18.56 -22.59
CA ASN A 548 24.19 -18.76 -23.87
C ASN A 548 22.76 -19.29 -23.69
N THR A 549 22.06 -18.80 -22.66
CA THR A 549 20.65 -19.13 -22.43
C THR A 549 19.77 -18.30 -23.36
N VAL A 550 18.84 -18.94 -24.06
CA VAL A 550 17.81 -18.28 -24.87
C VAL A 550 16.44 -18.47 -24.21
N ILE A 551 15.70 -17.39 -23.99
CA ILE A 551 14.28 -17.44 -23.59
C ILE A 551 13.49 -16.68 -24.65
N ALA A 552 12.57 -17.35 -25.33
CA ALA A 552 11.90 -16.75 -26.48
C ALA A 552 10.43 -17.14 -26.67
N ASN A 553 9.62 -16.26 -27.24
CA ASN A 553 8.22 -16.54 -27.62
C ASN A 553 7.34 -16.95 -26.42
N LEU A 554 7.41 -16.20 -25.31
CA LEU A 554 6.67 -16.48 -24.08
C LEU A 554 6.08 -15.22 -23.46
N THR A 555 4.95 -15.36 -22.77
CA THR A 555 4.45 -14.39 -21.80
C THR A 555 4.83 -14.85 -20.39
N LEU A 556 5.49 -14.00 -19.61
CA LEU A 556 5.82 -14.25 -18.20
C LEU A 556 5.11 -13.21 -17.33
N ARG A 557 4.25 -13.63 -16.40
CA ARG A 557 3.43 -12.66 -15.65
C ARG A 557 3.17 -12.98 -14.19
N ASP A 558 2.83 -11.93 -13.44
CA ASP A 558 2.30 -11.96 -12.09
C ASP A 558 3.23 -12.71 -11.12
N VAL A 559 4.39 -12.12 -10.84
CA VAL A 559 5.44 -12.72 -9.99
C VAL A 559 6.01 -11.73 -8.98
N TYR A 560 6.30 -12.22 -7.78
CA TYR A 560 6.64 -11.38 -6.64
C TYR A 560 7.97 -10.64 -6.76
N PHE A 561 9.02 -11.24 -7.33
CA PHE A 561 10.28 -10.52 -7.60
C PHE A 561 10.47 -10.26 -9.09
N HIS A 562 10.96 -11.27 -9.82
CA HIS A 562 11.42 -11.09 -11.20
C HIS A 562 10.85 -12.17 -12.11
N PRO A 563 10.24 -11.83 -13.25
CA PRO A 563 10.03 -12.74 -14.35
C PRO A 563 11.33 -13.46 -14.72
N ILE A 564 12.44 -12.72 -14.82
CA ILE A 564 13.76 -13.28 -15.15
C ILE A 564 14.81 -12.75 -14.18
N MET A 565 15.44 -13.66 -13.45
CA MET A 565 16.62 -13.38 -12.62
C MET A 565 17.85 -14.06 -13.21
N VAL A 566 18.93 -13.31 -13.41
CA VAL A 566 20.21 -13.79 -13.97
C VAL A 566 21.30 -13.67 -12.92
N SER A 567 21.85 -14.81 -12.51
CA SER A 567 22.97 -14.85 -11.57
C SER A 567 24.26 -14.33 -12.20
N GLU A 568 25.20 -13.94 -11.36
CA GLU A 568 26.54 -13.50 -11.68
C GLU A 568 27.42 -14.53 -12.41
N THR A 569 26.99 -15.80 -12.52
CA THR A 569 27.75 -16.85 -13.23
C THR A 569 27.27 -17.15 -14.66
N ALA A 570 26.32 -16.37 -15.17
CA ALA A 570 25.83 -16.49 -16.55
C ALA A 570 26.64 -15.59 -17.50
N GLU A 571 26.56 -15.85 -18.81
CA GLU A 571 27.11 -14.98 -19.87
C GLU A 571 26.24 -15.05 -21.12
N SER A 572 26.18 -13.97 -21.88
CA SER A 572 25.47 -13.91 -23.17
C SER A 572 24.01 -14.41 -23.15
N PRO A 573 23.15 -14.02 -22.19
CA PRO A 573 21.73 -14.36 -22.24
C PRO A 573 21.04 -13.67 -23.42
N HIS A 574 20.05 -14.32 -24.02
CA HIS A 574 19.24 -13.75 -25.09
C HIS A 574 17.75 -13.89 -24.77
N PHE A 575 17.10 -12.76 -24.54
CA PHE A 575 15.67 -12.63 -24.27
C PHE A 575 14.99 -12.04 -25.50
N TYR A 576 14.13 -12.84 -26.14
CA TYR A 576 13.65 -12.54 -27.49
C TYR A 576 12.14 -12.72 -27.61
N ASN A 577 11.41 -11.72 -28.13
CA ASN A 577 9.96 -11.86 -28.37
C ASN A 577 9.20 -12.33 -27.11
N LEU A 578 9.31 -11.53 -26.04
CA LEU A 578 8.69 -11.81 -24.75
C LEU A 578 7.63 -10.76 -24.42
N ASN A 579 6.59 -11.18 -23.72
CA ASN A 579 5.68 -10.26 -23.05
C ASN A 579 5.78 -10.46 -21.54
N LEU A 580 6.43 -9.53 -20.86
CA LEU A 580 6.65 -9.60 -19.43
C LEU A 580 5.66 -8.65 -18.76
N LEU A 581 4.83 -9.15 -17.85
CA LEU A 581 3.77 -8.37 -17.20
C LEU A 581 3.83 -8.48 -15.67
N ASN A 582 3.58 -7.36 -14.98
CA ASN A 582 3.35 -7.32 -13.53
C ASN A 582 4.42 -8.04 -12.69
N ALA A 583 5.62 -7.46 -12.61
CA ALA A 583 6.71 -7.90 -11.74
C ALA A 583 6.71 -7.14 -10.41
N GLY A 584 6.90 -7.80 -9.26
CA GLY A 584 6.92 -7.09 -7.98
C GLY A 584 8.21 -6.29 -7.73
N GLN A 585 9.24 -6.54 -8.55
CA GLN A 585 10.48 -5.76 -8.61
C GLN A 585 10.93 -5.58 -10.07
N GLN A 586 12.21 -5.80 -10.40
CA GLN A 586 12.72 -5.69 -11.78
C GLN A 586 12.20 -6.80 -12.68
N PHE A 587 11.85 -6.49 -13.92
CA PHE A 587 11.40 -7.48 -14.90
C PHE A 587 12.54 -8.44 -15.28
N ILE A 588 13.72 -7.86 -15.56
CA ILE A 588 14.98 -8.56 -15.79
C ILE A 588 16.00 -8.01 -14.80
N LYS A 589 16.41 -8.84 -13.84
CA LYS A 589 17.46 -8.52 -12.87
C LYS A 589 18.73 -9.29 -13.17
N VAL A 590 19.87 -8.61 -13.18
CA VAL A 590 21.18 -9.23 -13.40
C VAL A 590 22.14 -8.87 -12.28
N SER A 591 22.58 -9.88 -11.53
CA SER A 591 23.53 -9.71 -10.42
C SER A 591 24.97 -9.61 -10.91
N PRO A 592 25.80 -8.77 -10.28
CA PRO A 592 27.23 -8.69 -10.59
C PRO A 592 28.04 -9.68 -9.75
N VAL A 593 29.26 -10.01 -10.21
CA VAL A 593 30.28 -10.63 -9.35
C VAL A 593 30.86 -9.55 -8.43
N SER A 594 31.22 -8.41 -9.01
CA SER A 594 31.71 -7.23 -8.29
C SER A 594 31.57 -5.97 -9.15
N PHE A 595 32.02 -4.82 -8.66
CA PHE A 595 31.99 -3.59 -9.45
C PHE A 595 32.86 -3.72 -10.72
N GLY A 596 32.27 -3.46 -11.89
CA GLY A 596 32.92 -3.63 -13.20
C GLY A 596 33.17 -5.08 -13.63
N ASP A 597 32.60 -6.04 -12.93
CA ASP A 597 32.67 -7.48 -13.24
C ASP A 597 31.25 -8.09 -13.10
N GLY A 598 30.55 -8.21 -14.22
CA GLY A 598 29.18 -8.68 -14.30
C GLY A 598 28.95 -9.58 -15.50
N VAL A 599 27.68 -9.83 -15.82
CA VAL A 599 27.29 -10.65 -16.98
C VAL A 599 27.42 -9.81 -18.25
N ASP A 600 28.14 -10.32 -19.25
CA ASP A 600 28.41 -9.61 -20.50
C ASP A 600 27.58 -10.13 -21.68
N ASN A 601 27.49 -9.31 -22.72
CA ASN A 601 26.94 -9.65 -24.04
C ASN A 601 25.46 -10.09 -24.02
N GLY A 602 24.69 -9.62 -23.04
CA GLY A 602 23.26 -9.90 -22.96
C GLY A 602 22.45 -9.17 -24.03
N LYS A 603 21.34 -9.79 -24.45
CA LYS A 603 20.46 -9.27 -25.49
C LYS A 603 19.00 -9.28 -25.04
N VAL A 604 18.32 -8.15 -25.21
CA VAL A 604 16.88 -7.98 -25.01
C VAL A 604 16.30 -7.41 -26.30
N GLU A 605 15.54 -8.23 -27.02
CA GLU A 605 15.04 -7.87 -28.35
C GLU A 605 13.57 -8.22 -28.50
N TYR A 606 12.77 -7.29 -29.05
CA TYR A 606 11.34 -7.51 -29.30
C TYR A 606 10.55 -7.86 -28.03
N VAL A 607 10.89 -7.24 -26.89
CA VAL A 607 10.23 -7.51 -25.61
C VAL A 607 9.23 -6.40 -25.27
N ASN A 608 8.00 -6.77 -24.90
CA ASN A 608 7.07 -5.88 -24.22
C ASN A 608 7.24 -6.06 -22.71
N MET A 609 7.43 -4.98 -21.97
CA MET A 609 7.40 -4.95 -20.52
C MET A 609 6.37 -3.92 -20.08
N GLU A 610 5.40 -4.36 -19.28
CA GLU A 610 4.27 -3.49 -18.93
C GLU A 610 3.67 -3.86 -17.58
N TYR A 611 3.29 -2.83 -16.83
CA TYR A 611 2.31 -2.99 -15.76
C TYR A 611 0.92 -2.82 -16.36
N SER A 612 0.09 -3.86 -16.28
CA SER A 612 -1.28 -3.78 -16.83
C SER A 612 -2.21 -2.92 -15.96
N GLY A 613 -1.78 -2.55 -14.75
CA GLY A 613 -2.52 -1.74 -13.78
C GLY A 613 -1.70 -0.58 -13.24
N GLN A 614 -1.26 -0.65 -11.98
CA GLN A 614 -0.25 0.25 -11.41
C GLN A 614 1.02 -0.56 -11.12
N PRO A 615 2.21 0.06 -11.09
CA PRO A 615 3.40 -0.60 -10.54
C PRO A 615 3.16 -1.14 -9.11
N PRO A 616 3.96 -2.10 -8.65
CA PRO A 616 3.76 -2.77 -7.37
C PRO A 616 3.76 -1.80 -6.19
N ASN A 617 2.71 -1.94 -5.39
CA ASN A 617 2.49 -1.27 -4.12
C ASN A 617 3.18 -2.01 -2.96
N ILE A 618 3.71 -3.23 -3.18
CA ILE A 618 4.66 -3.88 -2.29
C ILE A 618 5.81 -4.50 -3.11
N SER A 619 7.07 -4.12 -2.82
CA SER A 619 8.25 -4.69 -3.54
C SER A 619 9.13 -5.58 -2.65
N GLY A 620 8.56 -6.16 -1.59
CA GLY A 620 9.34 -6.93 -0.60
C GLY A 620 10.21 -6.05 0.30
N GLU A 621 11.43 -6.49 0.61
CA GLU A 621 12.32 -5.81 1.57
C GLU A 621 12.84 -4.45 1.08
N ALA A 622 12.73 -4.15 -0.21
CA ALA A 622 13.28 -2.93 -0.80
C ALA A 622 12.40 -1.70 -0.53
N GLY A 623 11.07 -1.77 -0.74
CA GLY A 623 10.11 -0.66 -0.60
C GLY A 623 9.42 -0.28 -1.91
N THR A 624 8.22 0.29 -1.84
CA THR A 624 7.33 0.59 -2.98
C THR A 624 8.03 1.34 -4.12
N GLY A 625 7.75 0.95 -5.37
CA GLY A 625 8.41 1.54 -6.54
C GLY A 625 9.82 1.04 -6.85
N TYR A 626 10.38 0.06 -6.11
CA TYR A 626 11.65 -0.60 -6.43
C TYR A 626 11.54 -1.52 -7.68
N THR A 627 11.39 -0.91 -8.84
CA THR A 627 11.12 -1.63 -10.11
C THR A 627 11.95 -1.07 -11.26
N ASN A 628 12.29 -1.92 -12.22
CA ASN A 628 12.95 -1.55 -13.47
C ASN A 628 12.48 -2.51 -14.55
N GLY A 629 12.57 -2.15 -15.82
CA GLY A 629 12.44 -3.12 -16.90
C GLY A 629 13.67 -4.02 -16.95
N VAL A 630 14.83 -3.43 -17.25
CA VAL A 630 16.13 -4.11 -17.29
C VAL A 630 17.07 -3.45 -16.30
N ASP A 631 17.53 -4.18 -15.29
CA ASP A 631 18.53 -3.73 -14.31
C ASP A 631 19.75 -4.63 -14.35
N VAL A 632 20.83 -4.11 -14.92
CA VAL A 632 22.10 -4.80 -15.07
C VAL A 632 23.19 -4.10 -14.28
N HIS A 633 23.72 -4.83 -13.32
CA HIS A 633 24.92 -4.44 -12.61
C HIS A 633 26.16 -4.94 -13.35
N ALA A 634 27.12 -4.04 -13.57
CA ALA A 634 28.48 -4.33 -14.01
C ALA A 634 28.64 -5.04 -15.37
N GLY A 635 27.56 -5.23 -16.14
CA GLY A 635 27.61 -5.91 -17.43
C GLY A 635 28.20 -5.06 -18.55
N ALA A 636 28.88 -5.70 -19.49
CA ALA A 636 29.45 -5.08 -20.68
C ALA A 636 28.79 -5.54 -21.98
N ASN A 637 28.73 -4.66 -22.98
CA ASN A 637 28.28 -4.95 -24.36
C ASN A 637 26.85 -5.49 -24.45
N TRP A 638 25.95 -5.01 -23.60
CA TRP A 638 24.52 -5.36 -23.68
C TRP A 638 23.85 -4.67 -24.87
N GLU A 639 22.97 -5.38 -25.56
CA GLU A 639 22.09 -4.85 -26.62
C GLU A 639 20.63 -4.90 -26.14
N ILE A 640 19.99 -3.75 -25.97
CA ILE A 640 18.57 -3.63 -25.60
C ILE A 640 17.85 -2.86 -26.70
N ARG A 641 17.07 -3.58 -27.52
CA ARG A 641 16.49 -2.97 -28.72
C ARG A 641 15.12 -3.47 -29.13
N ASN A 642 14.46 -2.68 -29.99
CA ASN A 642 13.18 -3.01 -30.61
C ASN A 642 12.11 -3.42 -29.58
N SER A 643 12.17 -2.85 -28.37
CA SER A 643 11.36 -3.26 -27.22
C SER A 643 10.47 -2.11 -26.75
N ARG A 644 9.43 -2.46 -25.98
CA ARG A 644 8.45 -1.51 -25.44
C ARG A 644 8.41 -1.60 -23.93
N PHE A 645 8.44 -0.45 -23.27
CA PHE A 645 8.35 -0.30 -21.81
C PHE A 645 7.19 0.64 -21.50
N ALA A 646 6.18 0.16 -20.79
CA ALA A 646 4.99 0.96 -20.49
C ALA A 646 4.60 0.91 -19.03
N ASN A 647 4.14 2.07 -18.54
CA ASN A 647 3.48 2.20 -17.25
C ASN A 647 4.40 1.91 -16.05
N PHE A 648 5.68 2.29 -16.14
CA PHE A 648 6.64 2.23 -15.03
C PHE A 648 6.63 3.51 -14.19
N HIS A 649 5.48 4.19 -14.08
CA HIS A 649 5.34 5.39 -13.27
C HIS A 649 4.82 5.04 -11.89
N THR A 650 5.63 5.27 -10.87
CA THR A 650 5.24 4.98 -9.50
C THR A 650 4.33 6.09 -8.95
N PRO A 651 3.38 5.77 -8.05
CA PRO A 651 2.58 6.80 -7.41
C PRO A 651 3.49 7.74 -6.59
N ASP A 652 3.04 8.98 -6.38
CA ASP A 652 3.82 10.01 -5.66
C ASP A 652 4.23 9.63 -4.24
N SER A 653 3.53 8.66 -3.65
CA SER A 653 3.79 8.11 -2.33
C SER A 653 4.84 6.98 -2.32
N ALA A 654 5.38 6.57 -3.47
CA ALA A 654 6.30 5.44 -3.54
C ALA A 654 7.66 5.76 -2.89
N ASP A 655 8.28 4.76 -2.26
CA ASP A 655 9.59 4.87 -1.60
C ASP A 655 10.70 5.17 -2.63
N TYR A 656 10.59 4.63 -3.84
CA TYR A 656 11.54 4.82 -4.95
C TYR A 656 10.90 5.43 -6.18
N LEU A 657 10.78 6.74 -6.12
CA LEU A 657 10.17 7.61 -7.12
C LEU A 657 10.84 7.66 -8.51
N TRP A 658 12.04 7.13 -8.69
CA TRP A 658 12.84 7.47 -9.88
C TRP A 658 13.56 6.31 -10.54
N ASN A 659 13.10 5.08 -10.34
CA ASN A 659 13.79 3.97 -10.98
C ASN A 659 13.59 3.99 -12.51
N PRO A 660 14.66 3.80 -13.29
CA PRO A 660 14.57 3.80 -14.74
C PRO A 660 14.04 2.48 -15.31
N ALA A 661 13.37 2.53 -16.45
CA ALA A 661 13.00 1.34 -17.20
C ALA A 661 14.24 0.54 -17.63
N ILE A 662 15.34 1.20 -18.02
CA ILE A 662 16.63 0.56 -18.26
C ILE A 662 17.70 1.17 -17.34
N LEU A 663 18.30 0.35 -16.48
CA LEU A 663 19.39 0.71 -15.56
C LEU A 663 20.66 -0.09 -15.87
N MET A 664 21.74 0.61 -16.26
CA MET A 664 23.06 0.03 -16.47
C MET A 664 24.06 0.75 -15.56
N TRP A 665 24.60 0.08 -14.54
CA TRP A 665 25.35 0.74 -13.47
C TRP A 665 26.33 -0.19 -12.76
N ASN A 666 27.02 0.27 -11.71
CA ASN A 666 28.02 -0.51 -10.99
C ASN A 666 29.22 -0.95 -11.84
N GLY A 667 29.69 -0.08 -12.73
CA GLY A 667 30.85 -0.35 -13.60
C GLY A 667 30.49 -1.00 -14.92
N ALA A 668 29.21 -0.95 -15.31
CA ALA A 668 28.75 -1.44 -16.61
C ALA A 668 29.39 -0.65 -17.77
N SER A 669 29.42 -1.22 -18.97
CA SER A 669 30.06 -0.54 -20.11
C SER A 669 29.53 -0.92 -21.48
N ASN A 670 29.73 -0.05 -22.46
CA ASN A 670 29.47 -0.29 -23.87
C ASN A 670 28.05 -0.80 -24.19
N THR A 671 27.06 -0.36 -23.41
CA THR A 671 25.65 -0.73 -23.65
C THR A 671 25.09 -0.02 -24.87
N LEU A 672 24.34 -0.74 -25.69
CA LEU A 672 23.53 -0.23 -26.80
C LEU A 672 22.05 -0.26 -26.40
N VAL A 673 21.42 0.90 -26.30
CA VAL A 673 19.96 1.04 -26.14
C VAL A 673 19.40 1.71 -27.39
N GLU A 674 18.74 0.94 -28.25
CA GLU A 674 18.25 1.45 -29.53
C GLU A 674 16.84 1.03 -29.93
N ASN A 675 16.13 1.88 -30.66
CA ASN A 675 14.84 1.56 -31.27
C ASN A 675 13.77 1.07 -30.26
N ASN A 676 13.78 1.61 -29.04
CA ASN A 676 12.79 1.27 -28.02
C ASN A 676 11.75 2.37 -27.86
N VAL A 677 10.56 1.98 -27.40
CA VAL A 677 9.45 2.88 -27.06
C VAL A 677 9.21 2.84 -25.55
N PHE A 678 9.14 4.02 -24.94
CA PHE A 678 8.90 4.21 -23.51
C PHE A 678 7.66 5.07 -23.32
N ILE A 679 6.70 4.59 -22.53
CA ILE A 679 5.42 5.27 -22.28
C ILE A 679 5.21 5.32 -20.78
N ASP A 680 5.06 6.53 -20.23
CA ASP A 680 4.73 6.75 -18.81
C ASP A 680 5.66 5.97 -17.88
N VAL A 681 6.96 6.26 -17.98
CA VAL A 681 8.04 5.65 -17.18
C VAL A 681 8.77 6.72 -16.37
N ASP A 682 9.18 6.44 -15.13
CA ASP A 682 9.85 7.45 -14.27
C ASP A 682 11.16 7.99 -14.83
N ARG A 683 11.97 7.11 -15.40
CA ARG A 683 13.08 7.44 -16.30
C ARG A 683 13.12 6.38 -17.40
N ALA A 684 13.41 6.75 -18.63
CA ALA A 684 13.52 5.80 -19.73
C ALA A 684 14.84 5.01 -19.63
N VAL A 685 15.97 5.71 -19.58
CA VAL A 685 17.30 5.09 -19.62
C VAL A 685 18.24 5.79 -18.64
N ALA A 686 18.98 5.00 -17.86
CA ALA A 686 20.07 5.46 -17.01
C ALA A 686 21.36 4.69 -17.28
N PHE A 687 22.38 5.40 -17.77
CA PHE A 687 23.76 4.92 -17.78
C PHE A 687 24.47 5.53 -16.56
N GLY A 688 24.62 4.71 -15.53
CA GLY A 688 24.99 5.11 -14.17
C GLY A 688 23.84 5.78 -13.40
N LEU A 689 23.90 5.67 -12.07
CA LEU A 689 22.91 6.26 -11.16
C LEU A 689 23.47 6.62 -9.77
N ALA A 690 24.77 6.48 -9.56
CA ALA A 690 25.45 6.85 -8.32
C ALA A 690 26.60 7.84 -8.54
N GLU A 691 26.90 8.65 -7.53
CA GLU A 691 28.12 9.49 -7.52
C GLU A 691 29.36 8.61 -7.28
N ARG A 692 29.78 7.90 -8.32
CA ARG A 692 30.91 6.98 -8.28
C ARG A 692 31.62 6.96 -9.63
N ALA A 693 32.94 7.06 -9.64
CA ALA A 693 33.73 7.03 -10.86
C ALA A 693 33.44 5.79 -11.73
N ASN A 694 33.25 6.01 -13.04
CA ASN A 694 32.91 4.97 -14.02
C ASN A 694 31.72 4.11 -13.59
N ASP A 695 30.64 4.74 -13.13
CA ASP A 695 29.44 3.98 -12.77
C ASP A 695 28.82 3.27 -13.98
N HIS A 696 28.96 3.90 -15.15
CA HIS A 696 28.95 3.26 -16.46
C HIS A 696 30.10 3.81 -17.32
N SER A 697 30.37 3.30 -18.53
CA SER A 697 31.26 3.95 -19.51
C SER A 697 30.96 3.51 -20.96
N GLY A 698 31.17 4.42 -21.92
CA GLY A 698 30.93 4.18 -23.34
C GLY A 698 29.45 3.96 -23.66
N GLY A 699 29.20 3.25 -24.76
CA GLY A 699 27.85 2.89 -25.20
C GLY A 699 27.08 4.00 -25.91
N ILE A 700 25.89 3.66 -26.41
CA ILE A 700 25.04 4.56 -27.19
C ILE A 700 23.56 4.37 -26.83
N ILE A 701 22.87 5.49 -26.63
CA ILE A 701 21.42 5.58 -26.44
C ILE A 701 20.88 6.29 -27.69
N ARG A 702 20.22 5.56 -28.59
CA ARG A 702 19.79 6.12 -29.88
C ARG A 702 18.44 5.68 -30.39
N ASN A 703 17.81 6.48 -31.24
CA ASN A 703 16.58 6.10 -31.94
C ASN A 703 15.45 5.63 -31.02
N ASN A 704 15.42 6.08 -29.76
CA ASN A 704 14.35 5.72 -28.84
C ASN A 704 13.26 6.80 -28.88
N MET A 705 12.01 6.39 -28.71
CA MET A 705 10.86 7.26 -28.52
C MET A 705 10.42 7.21 -27.06
N VAL A 706 10.34 8.37 -26.40
CA VAL A 706 9.92 8.48 -25.00
C VAL A 706 8.75 9.45 -24.91
N SER A 707 7.61 8.99 -24.43
CA SER A 707 6.39 9.78 -24.28
C SER A 707 5.84 9.72 -22.86
N TYR A 708 5.38 10.87 -22.37
CA TYR A 708 4.70 11.00 -21.08
C TYR A 708 3.31 11.58 -21.31
N SER A 709 2.30 11.03 -20.66
CA SER A 709 0.95 11.58 -20.59
C SER A 709 0.98 12.96 -19.92
N SER A 710 0.21 13.91 -20.42
CA SER A 710 0.16 15.26 -19.83
C SER A 710 -0.40 15.22 -18.40
N GLY A 711 0.31 15.82 -17.45
CA GLY A 711 -0.12 15.86 -16.05
C GLY A 711 0.07 14.53 -15.31
N LEU A 712 0.88 13.61 -15.83
CA LEU A 712 1.25 12.36 -15.17
C LEU A 712 1.86 12.61 -13.78
N TYR A 713 2.69 13.64 -13.65
CA TYR A 713 3.37 14.00 -12.41
C TYR A 713 2.76 15.21 -11.73
N SER A 714 2.61 15.11 -10.41
CA SER A 714 2.28 16.26 -9.58
C SER A 714 3.37 17.34 -9.68
N SER A 715 3.06 18.53 -9.15
CA SER A 715 4.03 19.62 -9.09
C SER A 715 5.27 19.25 -8.26
N TYR A 716 5.10 18.44 -7.20
CA TYR A 716 6.20 17.93 -6.38
C TYR A 716 7.07 16.94 -7.15
N ARG A 717 6.46 15.93 -7.78
CA ARG A 717 7.18 14.98 -8.63
C ARG A 717 7.99 15.71 -9.69
N LYS A 718 7.34 16.63 -10.43
CA LYS A 718 8.03 17.43 -11.42
C LYS A 718 9.22 18.19 -10.82
N SER A 719 9.05 18.88 -9.69
CA SER A 719 10.14 19.67 -9.10
C SER A 719 11.33 18.82 -8.66
N GLU A 720 11.09 17.60 -8.18
CA GLU A 720 12.13 16.67 -7.74
C GLU A 720 12.71 15.81 -8.88
N SER A 721 12.12 15.85 -10.07
CA SER A 721 12.55 15.04 -11.22
C SER A 721 13.91 15.46 -11.78
N ASP A 722 14.61 14.52 -12.42
CA ASP A 722 15.84 14.80 -13.16
C ASP A 722 15.57 14.94 -14.67
N ALA A 723 15.58 13.82 -15.40
CA ALA A 723 15.35 13.74 -16.83
C ALA A 723 14.89 12.35 -17.26
N ALA A 724 14.35 12.23 -18.48
CA ALA A 724 13.94 10.95 -19.04
C ALA A 724 15.14 10.07 -19.39
N ILE A 725 16.20 10.65 -19.95
CA ILE A 725 17.47 9.97 -20.22
C ILE A 725 18.54 10.59 -19.33
N VAL A 726 19.22 9.76 -18.53
CA VAL A 726 20.27 10.20 -17.61
C VAL A 726 21.61 9.49 -17.87
N VAL A 727 22.69 10.27 -17.81
CA VAL A 727 24.08 9.81 -17.99
C VAL A 727 24.92 10.30 -16.82
N TRP A 728 25.16 9.44 -15.84
CA TRP A 728 25.77 9.80 -14.55
C TRP A 728 27.09 9.05 -14.36
N HIS A 729 28.20 9.76 -14.22
CA HIS A 729 29.53 9.13 -14.16
C HIS A 729 29.81 8.13 -15.29
N SER A 730 29.40 8.49 -16.51
CA SER A 730 29.50 7.63 -17.69
C SER A 730 30.24 8.34 -18.82
N PRO A 731 31.59 8.34 -18.81
CA PRO A 731 32.38 8.92 -19.87
C PRO A 731 32.16 8.20 -21.21
N ASP A 732 32.43 8.89 -22.31
CA ASP A 732 32.32 8.41 -23.70
C ASP A 732 30.92 7.99 -24.16
N THR A 733 29.88 8.17 -23.35
CA THR A 733 28.49 7.85 -23.72
C THR A 733 27.94 8.78 -24.79
N GLN A 734 27.30 8.19 -25.79
CA GLN A 734 26.65 8.88 -26.91
C GLN A 734 25.12 8.86 -26.74
N VAL A 735 24.45 10.02 -26.78
CA VAL A 735 22.98 10.14 -26.73
C VAL A 735 22.48 10.82 -27.99
N VAL A 736 22.03 10.05 -28.98
CA VAL A 736 21.80 10.57 -30.33
C VAL A 736 20.49 10.13 -30.97
N HIS A 737 19.85 11.01 -31.76
CA HIS A 737 18.63 10.66 -32.50
C HIS A 737 17.49 10.08 -31.63
N ASN A 738 17.34 10.50 -30.37
CA ASN A 738 16.16 10.14 -29.58
C ASN A 738 15.06 11.19 -29.75
N THR A 739 13.79 10.77 -29.69
CA THR A 739 12.65 11.67 -29.58
C THR A 739 12.10 11.61 -28.16
N VAL A 740 12.12 12.72 -27.42
CA VAL A 740 11.65 12.78 -26.02
C VAL A 740 10.56 13.84 -25.89
N MET A 741 9.37 13.39 -25.52
CA MET A 741 8.21 14.22 -25.22
C MET A 741 7.85 14.09 -23.74
N THR A 742 8.39 14.99 -22.92
CA THR A 742 8.16 15.03 -21.48
C THR A 742 6.75 15.49 -21.11
N ASN A 743 6.06 16.23 -22.00
CA ASN A 743 4.80 16.91 -21.74
C ASN A 743 4.81 17.74 -20.45
N GLY A 744 5.98 18.27 -20.09
CA GLY A 744 6.18 19.07 -18.89
C GLY A 744 6.08 18.30 -17.59
N ASN A 745 6.20 16.96 -17.59
CA ASN A 745 6.27 16.17 -16.36
C ASN A 745 7.65 16.19 -15.72
N LEU A 746 8.71 16.40 -16.51
CA LEU A 746 10.09 16.37 -16.06
C LEU A 746 10.75 17.75 -16.11
N ASN A 747 11.85 17.92 -15.38
CA ASN A 747 12.67 19.13 -15.43
C ASN A 747 13.53 19.22 -16.71
N ASN A 748 13.88 18.09 -17.32
CA ASN A 748 14.71 18.01 -18.51
C ASN A 748 14.33 16.80 -19.36
N ALA A 749 14.62 16.84 -20.66
CA ALA A 749 14.51 15.67 -21.53
C ALA A 749 15.73 14.75 -21.36
N ILE A 750 16.93 15.32 -21.28
CA ILE A 750 18.21 14.60 -21.18
C ILE A 750 19.10 15.29 -20.15
N GLN A 751 19.77 14.53 -19.28
CA GLN A 751 20.69 15.09 -18.29
C GLN A 751 22.00 14.29 -18.14
N PHE A 752 23.11 15.03 -18.07
CA PHE A 752 24.43 14.50 -17.73
C PHE A 752 24.84 14.95 -16.32
N ARG A 753 25.47 14.07 -15.53
CA ARG A 753 26.00 14.39 -14.20
C ARG A 753 27.40 13.85 -13.94
N TRP A 754 28.17 14.66 -13.21
CA TRP A 754 29.53 14.34 -12.74
C TRP A 754 30.47 13.95 -13.89
N ASP A 755 31.37 12.99 -13.72
CA ASP A 755 32.39 12.70 -14.74
C ASP A 755 31.80 12.02 -15.99
N THR A 756 31.72 12.77 -17.08
CA THR A 756 31.10 12.37 -18.35
C THR A 756 31.99 12.71 -19.54
N ASP A 757 33.31 12.84 -19.29
CA ASP A 757 34.29 13.22 -20.31
C ASP A 757 34.17 12.37 -21.59
N GLY A 758 34.37 12.98 -22.75
CA GLY A 758 34.13 12.33 -24.05
C GLY A 758 32.66 12.10 -24.42
N GLY A 759 31.72 12.37 -23.51
CA GLY A 759 30.28 12.25 -23.79
C GLY A 759 29.81 13.18 -24.90
N PHE A 760 28.77 12.74 -25.62
CA PHE A 760 28.19 13.52 -26.73
C PHE A 760 26.65 13.39 -26.78
N VAL A 761 26.00 14.51 -27.09
CA VAL A 761 24.54 14.58 -27.28
C VAL A 761 24.18 15.31 -28.57
N GLY A 762 23.48 14.66 -29.50
CA GLY A 762 23.26 15.22 -30.83
C GLY A 762 22.06 14.63 -31.57
N ASN A 763 21.46 15.41 -32.46
CA ASN A 763 20.35 15.03 -33.33
C ASN A 763 19.08 14.54 -32.60
N ASN A 764 18.93 14.85 -31.31
CA ASN A 764 17.70 14.53 -30.58
C ASN A 764 16.59 15.55 -30.91
N LEU A 765 15.34 15.09 -30.83
CA LEU A 765 14.12 15.90 -30.95
C LEU A 765 13.42 15.93 -29.58
N ILE A 766 13.34 17.10 -28.95
CA ILE A 766 12.95 17.22 -27.54
C ILE A 766 11.99 18.38 -27.28
N ASP A 767 11.06 18.23 -26.33
CA ASP A 767 10.16 19.31 -25.88
C ASP A 767 10.67 20.08 -24.64
N ASP A 768 11.67 19.52 -23.95
CA ASP A 768 12.34 20.13 -22.79
C ASP A 768 13.86 20.17 -22.97
N SER A 769 14.59 20.61 -21.96
CA SER A 769 16.00 20.97 -22.04
C SER A 769 16.96 19.76 -21.99
N ILE A 770 18.17 19.98 -22.50
CA ILE A 770 19.35 19.13 -22.23
C ILE A 770 20.16 19.84 -21.17
N HIS A 771 20.49 19.16 -20.07
CA HIS A 771 21.09 19.81 -18.91
C HIS A 771 22.36 19.12 -18.41
N ALA A 772 23.34 19.93 -18.00
CA ALA A 772 24.55 19.50 -17.32
C ALA A 772 24.45 19.88 -15.83
N ARG A 773 24.57 18.91 -14.93
CA ARG A 773 24.57 19.13 -13.47
C ARG A 773 25.80 18.49 -12.83
N GLY A 774 26.22 18.99 -11.66
CA GLY A 774 27.30 18.35 -10.89
C GLY A 774 28.67 18.35 -11.58
N GLY A 775 28.94 19.30 -12.48
CA GLY A 775 30.23 19.43 -13.18
C GLY A 775 30.36 18.64 -14.47
N ALA A 776 29.28 18.00 -14.95
CA ALA A 776 29.27 17.25 -16.20
C ALA A 776 29.81 18.01 -17.41
N GLN A 777 30.55 17.29 -18.26
CA GLN A 777 31.13 17.78 -19.49
C GLN A 777 30.69 16.86 -20.62
N PHE A 778 30.18 17.44 -21.70
CA PHE A 778 29.89 16.72 -22.93
C PHE A 778 30.03 17.68 -24.11
N SER A 779 30.23 17.12 -25.29
CA SER A 779 30.11 17.85 -26.54
C SER A 779 28.69 17.73 -27.09
N GLN A 780 28.23 18.74 -27.83
CA GLN A 780 26.85 18.77 -28.31
C GLN A 780 26.81 19.00 -29.83
N GLY A 781 26.05 18.16 -30.53
CA GLY A 781 25.67 18.34 -31.93
C GLY A 781 24.34 19.11 -32.08
N SER A 782 23.77 19.10 -33.28
CA SER A 782 22.50 19.78 -33.56
C SER A 782 21.35 19.07 -32.85
N ASN A 783 20.68 19.70 -31.89
CA ASN A 783 19.46 19.14 -31.28
C ASN A 783 18.28 20.07 -31.62
N VAL A 784 17.12 19.49 -31.90
CA VAL A 784 15.94 20.23 -32.34
C VAL A 784 14.92 20.25 -31.22
N GLN A 785 14.40 21.44 -30.92
CA GLN A 785 13.27 21.59 -30.01
C GLN A 785 11.96 21.61 -30.78
N PHE A 786 10.92 21.04 -30.19
CA PHE A 786 9.55 21.14 -30.70
C PHE A 786 8.58 21.55 -29.60
N THR A 787 7.34 21.87 -29.99
CA THR A 787 6.27 22.20 -29.06
C THR A 787 4.98 21.51 -29.48
N GLY A 788 4.32 20.83 -28.54
CA GLY A 788 3.04 20.15 -28.76
C GLY A 788 3.17 18.83 -29.53
N SER A 789 2.11 18.01 -29.49
CA SER A 789 2.08 16.65 -30.04
C SER A 789 1.66 16.55 -31.51
N SER A 790 1.18 17.64 -32.13
CA SER A 790 0.60 17.62 -33.48
C SER A 790 1.61 17.33 -34.61
N ILE A 791 2.89 17.18 -34.27
CA ILE A 791 3.95 16.78 -35.19
C ILE A 791 4.14 15.26 -35.24
N PHE A 792 3.44 14.51 -34.37
CA PHE A 792 3.53 13.07 -34.22
C PHE A 792 2.25 12.36 -34.63
N VAL A 793 2.34 11.05 -34.89
CA VAL A 793 1.21 10.22 -35.31
C VAL A 793 0.25 9.94 -34.17
N ASP A 794 0.75 9.42 -33.05
CA ASP A 794 -0.03 9.14 -31.85
C ASP A 794 0.87 9.15 -30.61
N SER A 795 1.01 10.32 -29.99
CA SER A 795 1.88 10.49 -28.82
C SER A 795 1.37 9.78 -27.57
N SER A 796 0.06 9.51 -27.46
CA SER A 796 -0.53 8.80 -26.30
C SER A 796 -0.04 7.36 -26.21
N GLU A 797 0.15 6.72 -27.35
CA GLU A 797 0.62 5.33 -27.45
C GLU A 797 2.15 5.24 -27.67
N GLY A 798 2.88 6.34 -27.50
CA GLY A 798 4.33 6.40 -27.72
C GLY A 798 4.76 6.43 -29.19
N ASN A 799 3.82 6.47 -30.14
CA ASN A 799 4.10 6.57 -31.58
C ASN A 799 4.48 8.01 -31.96
N LEU A 800 5.76 8.33 -31.75
CA LEU A 800 6.35 9.64 -32.04
C LEU A 800 6.93 9.73 -33.46
N HIS A 801 6.41 8.94 -34.41
CA HIS A 801 6.76 9.09 -35.82
C HIS A 801 6.31 10.45 -36.35
N LEU A 802 7.16 11.07 -37.15
CA LEU A 802 6.96 12.41 -37.69
C LEU A 802 5.81 12.43 -38.70
N GLN A 803 4.97 13.44 -38.57
CA GLN A 803 4.01 13.85 -39.58
C GLN A 803 4.65 14.89 -40.51
N SER A 804 4.04 15.12 -41.67
CA SER A 804 4.47 16.18 -42.61
C SER A 804 4.39 17.59 -42.03
N THR A 805 3.69 17.77 -40.90
CA THR A 805 3.63 18.99 -40.11
C THR A 805 4.89 19.25 -39.28
N ALA A 806 5.76 18.26 -39.09
CA ALA A 806 6.99 18.32 -38.28
C ALA A 806 8.13 19.12 -38.93
N THR A 807 7.82 20.23 -39.61
CA THR A 807 8.75 20.99 -40.47
C THR A 807 10.04 21.47 -39.81
N SER A 808 10.10 21.56 -38.48
CA SER A 808 11.32 21.90 -37.73
C SER A 808 12.27 20.72 -37.53
N ALA A 809 11.76 19.48 -37.62
CA ALA A 809 12.51 18.25 -37.46
C ALA A 809 12.91 17.62 -38.80
N LEU A 810 12.11 17.85 -39.86
CA LEU A 810 12.38 17.32 -41.20
C LEU A 810 13.63 17.96 -41.84
N ASP A 811 14.52 17.16 -42.41
CA ASP A 811 15.76 17.58 -43.09
C ASP A 811 16.58 18.58 -42.25
N ALA A 812 16.66 18.39 -40.93
CA ALA A 812 17.13 19.41 -40.00
C ALA A 812 18.59 19.28 -39.56
N VAL A 813 19.20 18.10 -39.68
CA VAL A 813 20.50 17.79 -39.07
C VAL A 813 21.43 16.99 -39.98
N ASP A 814 22.73 17.13 -39.77
CA ASP A 814 23.73 16.29 -40.46
C ASP A 814 23.70 14.86 -39.90
N LEU A 815 23.86 13.86 -40.77
CA LEU A 815 23.96 12.46 -40.35
C LEU A 815 25.17 12.23 -39.41
N LEU A 816 24.92 11.61 -38.26
CA LEU A 816 25.97 11.21 -37.33
C LEU A 816 26.51 9.82 -37.65
N GLU A 817 27.81 9.63 -37.46
CA GLU A 817 28.45 8.32 -37.60
C GLU A 817 27.82 7.31 -36.61
N GLY A 818 27.49 6.12 -37.12
CA GLY A 818 26.83 5.09 -36.34
C GLY A 818 25.30 5.20 -36.29
N ALA A 819 24.68 6.32 -36.68
CA ALA A 819 23.22 6.50 -36.71
C ALA A 819 22.64 6.46 -38.13
N GLY A 820 23.08 5.49 -38.95
CA GLY A 820 22.73 5.39 -40.37
C GLY A 820 21.30 4.93 -40.67
N VAL A 821 20.56 4.47 -39.65
CA VAL A 821 19.18 4.02 -39.76
C VAL A 821 18.32 4.64 -38.66
N ASP A 822 17.01 4.76 -38.89
CA ASP A 822 16.02 5.22 -37.91
C ASP A 822 15.45 4.07 -37.07
N ILE A 823 14.42 4.37 -36.26
CA ILE A 823 13.72 3.39 -35.42
C ILE A 823 13.10 2.24 -36.22
N ASP A 824 12.63 2.52 -37.44
CA ASP A 824 11.99 1.56 -38.36
C ASP A 824 13.02 0.74 -39.17
N GLY A 825 14.30 1.09 -39.08
CA GLY A 825 15.38 0.51 -39.88
C GLY A 825 15.52 1.13 -41.29
N ASN A 826 14.84 2.25 -41.57
CA ASN A 826 15.01 3.01 -42.81
C ASN A 826 16.37 3.70 -42.82
N SER A 827 16.98 3.80 -43.99
CA SER A 827 18.27 4.49 -44.15
C SER A 827 18.12 6.01 -44.02
N ARG A 828 19.09 6.64 -43.38
CA ARG A 828 19.22 8.10 -43.24
C ARG A 828 20.30 8.66 -44.18
N PRO A 829 20.08 9.83 -44.85
CA PRO A 829 18.79 10.49 -45.03
C PRO A 829 17.91 9.78 -46.07
N THR A 830 16.61 10.04 -46.04
CA THR A 830 15.72 9.63 -47.14
C THR A 830 15.84 10.61 -48.31
N GLY A 831 16.49 10.17 -49.39
CA GLY A 831 16.64 10.97 -50.61
C GLY A 831 17.90 11.84 -50.64
N SER A 832 17.80 13.08 -51.11
CA SER A 832 18.94 13.99 -51.31
C SER A 832 19.05 15.11 -50.28
N GLY A 833 18.22 15.07 -49.24
CA GLY A 833 18.15 16.05 -48.18
C GLY A 833 19.16 15.84 -47.05
N LEU A 834 18.92 16.53 -45.94
CA LEU A 834 19.62 16.28 -44.68
C LEU A 834 18.89 15.15 -43.94
N THR A 835 19.31 14.81 -42.72
CA THR A 835 18.65 13.80 -41.89
C THR A 835 17.61 14.48 -40.99
N ASP A 836 16.54 13.76 -40.67
CA ASP A 836 15.54 14.23 -39.72
C ASP A 836 16.08 14.19 -38.28
N ALA A 837 15.67 15.15 -37.46
CA ALA A 837 15.97 15.15 -36.04
C ALA A 837 15.06 14.18 -35.28
N GLY A 838 15.61 13.50 -34.27
CA GLY A 838 14.89 12.50 -33.48
C GLY A 838 15.01 11.08 -34.04
N ALA A 839 14.16 10.20 -33.52
CA ALA A 839 14.21 8.75 -33.72
C ALA A 839 13.70 8.27 -35.08
N ASP A 840 12.83 9.04 -35.73
CA ASP A 840 12.20 8.71 -37.00
C ASP A 840 12.90 9.44 -38.17
N GLU A 841 12.88 8.84 -39.35
CA GLU A 841 13.23 9.46 -40.63
C GLU A 841 11.97 9.39 -41.52
N ALA A 842 11.29 10.52 -41.68
CA ALA A 842 9.98 10.60 -42.30
C ALA A 842 10.01 10.07 -43.74
N GLY A 843 9.41 8.90 -43.95
CA GLY A 843 9.47 8.21 -45.23
C GLY A 843 8.38 7.16 -45.43
N VAL A 844 8.68 6.17 -46.28
CA VAL A 844 7.79 5.02 -46.49
C VAL A 844 7.94 4.09 -45.29
N ARG A 845 6.90 4.04 -44.44
CA ARG A 845 6.91 3.23 -43.23
C ARG A 845 6.77 1.73 -43.55
N PRO A 846 7.64 0.86 -43.03
CA PRO A 846 7.40 -0.58 -43.07
C PRO A 846 6.14 -0.92 -42.26
N ASN A 847 5.39 -1.92 -42.72
CA ASN A 847 4.26 -2.47 -41.98
C ASN A 847 4.62 -3.92 -41.59
N PRO A 848 4.61 -4.29 -40.29
CA PRO A 848 4.28 -3.47 -39.11
C PRO A 848 5.42 -2.55 -38.61
N MET A 849 5.05 -1.33 -38.18
CA MET A 849 5.85 -0.34 -37.43
C MET A 849 6.24 -0.91 -36.05
N GLN A 850 7.46 -1.39 -35.87
CA GLN A 850 7.91 -1.85 -34.57
C GLN A 850 8.65 -0.72 -33.85
N PRO A 851 8.46 -0.54 -32.53
CA PRO A 851 7.69 -1.37 -31.59
C PRO A 851 6.19 -1.05 -31.47
N ASP A 852 5.61 -0.19 -32.31
CA ASP A 852 4.25 0.34 -32.13
C ASP A 852 3.09 -0.63 -32.44
N ASN A 853 3.37 -1.86 -32.88
CA ASN A 853 2.36 -2.88 -33.18
C ASN A 853 2.22 -3.89 -32.05
N LEU A 854 1.44 -3.52 -31.05
CA LEU A 854 0.80 -4.50 -30.17
C LEU A 854 -0.29 -5.18 -31.00
N ILE A 855 0.00 -6.39 -31.50
CA ILE A 855 -0.98 -7.17 -32.24
C ILE A 855 -2.02 -7.66 -31.23
N GLU A 856 -3.27 -7.17 -31.33
CA GLU A 856 -4.41 -7.82 -30.68
C GLU A 856 -4.58 -9.20 -31.30
N VAL A 857 -4.61 -10.24 -30.47
CA VAL A 857 -4.87 -11.60 -30.93
C VAL A 857 -6.22 -12.03 -30.39
N ASN A 858 -7.11 -12.38 -31.33
CA ASN A 858 -8.44 -12.96 -31.06
C ASN A 858 -8.38 -14.29 -30.33
#